data_AF-A0A1B2JE69-F1
#
_entry.id   AF-A0A1B2JE69-F1
#
_cell.length_a   1.000
_cell.length_b   1.000
_cell.length_c   1.000
_cell.angle_alpha   90.00
_cell.angle_beta   90.00
_cell.angle_gamma   90.00
#
_symmetry.space_group_name_H-M   'P 1'
#
loop_
_entity.id
_entity.type
_entity.pdbx_description
1 polymer ?
#
loop_
_entity_poly.entity_id
_entity_poly.type
_entity_poly.pdbx_seq_one_letter_code
_entity_poly.pdbx_strand_id
1 'polypeptide(L)'
;MSSIFTARKEFLDNQTEVSDKSPKSQGGSADVNDFQLIELTRIDQYSVSKLPSQPAFLRNYARWDDSEHVYEGTVDSQLGYGLVVSNKSVYVWNYNSKETVPVTIAFDVEQKDDIPWKAVLVDSLPRKFNERASDPGLLLFNSSTGLVKYFEEISSSPSVGILNNKIIEHQLPLSGEFITKTDYYKQIGVIVSTSKRRVFLLRLKDSAGKPFISHMEIQHQQTSFLSGLLHKQTYHSYCKLETPKIVSSKLLKGNLSTNSIVILDSEGSLSIVDCNRDSVSQLVCLNLKDRLTSSLAEVYPHVGYSFKVHDIAQLEQSSEFLILCSFHREPITDERYLMLLTIQIQKDDILINASYKINSHYSNSKETPTLYISSAKNTAFVVSGNSIILMDLFSSIDKITRLERKWEDTVNLKNEISILGTSSRNSGPSDGNTLYVLTKQSGILQICRFLPNHSDETENDNILDGMELIKSHIEQAIYYGGMQTNPLNFDSNKFRDGKDVEKAIIKVSDEILLNTSEYLPQFAPVLVDYLKKKREIMNRLCQLVATIKDVSDQVKLKVLFDNEKLTALTSFYQEVSQDSKLTELLISVIKDKYGIQPDHALNKFVLYHANDVIDVMKAVFKQCPDQIILKVFDPVALSFLNLESELKYSLFKVSRYSSEITFSHPIFLEETELLQLIDKALQNLPTSKDYHDLLFDVSRFLYYTFNDLILWNRNENQRSISETIQSTFDRKRIVNLLIYLRRHSEILEIAEQFQDFITVLDILDDQRETINSQIKCDLTPEIEKRQNALLMKFHHFFETYGFQFASTLYQYYIDNHKPKVALLGFPEFDHYLEQFFEQNSDRLGKLAWIRDLIYKDYFSAAQRLANEASENQNEPMAHKKLQLSLAKLSILSIGSSTNLLDNLMENIDINLSLINLQEILAEELSKLIISKKDISKFTQSVQPLMKKSLEESLERVLDRKSLTITSLLEVLTLIDPVTNSLEMNCYHAFKVLALLYTSNNTVPYFLKECENLVWKRLLLKEDWSKLSNTENKSESYVSELLEKSSFSRIIKRLVNHGYINTKNPAESVIKRPSAELLKSLIKEYSLNEIRVLRSGNGIVNEYDYEDDSEENKKLKALRDEYNNESAELKALVDEYEIADWVETVMFSQ
;
A
#
# COMPACT_ATOMS: atom_id res chain seq x y z
N MET A 1 -50.46 -41.89 -34.05
CA MET A 1 -51.02 -40.71 -34.73
C MET A 1 -52.35 -40.23 -34.11
N SER A 2 -52.48 -40.30 -32.79
CA SER A 2 -53.57 -39.66 -32.01
C SER A 2 -53.11 -39.22 -30.62
N SER A 3 -51.80 -39.00 -30.43
CA SER A 3 -51.15 -38.67 -29.15
C SER A 3 -50.35 -37.36 -29.19
N ILE A 4 -50.55 -36.53 -30.23
CA ILE A 4 -49.84 -35.24 -30.41
C ILE A 4 -50.77 -34.03 -30.14
N PHE A 5 -52.07 -34.24 -29.92
CA PHE A 5 -53.05 -33.15 -29.77
C PHE A 5 -53.69 -32.98 -28.40
N THR A 6 -53.33 -33.80 -27.40
CA THR A 6 -53.84 -33.66 -26.02
C THR A 6 -52.82 -33.10 -25.02
N ALA A 7 -51.56 -32.87 -25.42
CA ALA A 7 -50.55 -32.23 -24.57
C ALA A 7 -50.44 -30.70 -24.77
N ARG A 8 -51.23 -30.11 -25.68
CA ARG A 8 -51.18 -28.67 -26.00
C ARG A 8 -52.28 -27.84 -25.34
N LYS A 9 -53.13 -28.48 -24.51
CA LYS A 9 -54.20 -27.80 -23.77
C LYS A 9 -53.99 -27.79 -22.25
N GLU A 10 -53.22 -28.73 -21.70
CA GLU A 10 -52.80 -28.68 -20.28
C GLU A 10 -51.50 -27.87 -20.05
N PHE A 11 -50.79 -27.48 -21.12
CA PHE A 11 -49.62 -26.60 -21.05
C PHE A 11 -49.99 -25.10 -21.11
N LEU A 12 -51.24 -24.76 -21.42
CA LEU A 12 -51.73 -23.37 -21.45
C LEU A 12 -52.49 -22.94 -20.17
N ASP A 13 -52.96 -23.87 -19.35
CA ASP A 13 -53.74 -23.55 -18.14
C ASP A 13 -52.91 -23.52 -16.84
N ASN A 14 -51.61 -23.87 -16.88
CA ASN A 14 -50.69 -23.81 -15.73
C ASN A 14 -49.56 -22.77 -15.87
N GLN A 15 -49.67 -21.80 -16.80
CA GLN A 15 -48.75 -20.66 -16.92
C GLN A 15 -49.39 -19.30 -16.58
N THR A 16 -50.45 -19.27 -15.77
CA THR A 16 -51.10 -18.02 -15.35
C THR A 16 -50.96 -17.69 -13.86
N GLU A 17 -49.97 -18.25 -13.15
CA GLU A 17 -49.63 -17.81 -11.78
C GLU A 17 -48.12 -17.86 -11.48
N VAL A 18 -47.27 -17.16 -12.26
CA VAL A 18 -46.06 -16.53 -11.70
C VAL A 18 -45.86 -15.22 -12.44
N SER A 19 -46.43 -14.15 -11.89
CA SER A 19 -46.09 -12.79 -12.27
C SER A 19 -44.69 -12.48 -11.76
N ASP A 20 -43.79 -12.15 -12.68
CA ASP A 20 -42.56 -11.42 -12.40
C ASP A 20 -42.91 -10.13 -11.64
N LYS A 21 -42.69 -10.17 -10.33
CA LYS A 21 -42.67 -8.97 -9.49
C LYS A 21 -41.24 -8.46 -9.47
N SER A 22 -41.01 -7.42 -10.27
CA SER A 22 -40.05 -6.38 -9.95
C SER A 22 -40.23 -5.92 -8.49
N PRO A 23 -39.17 -5.45 -7.80
CA PRO A 23 -39.28 -5.03 -6.41
C PRO A 23 -40.32 -3.91 -6.29
N LYS A 24 -41.34 -4.18 -5.48
CA LYS A 24 -42.45 -3.27 -5.22
C LYS A 24 -41.95 -2.07 -4.40
N SER A 25 -41.96 -0.89 -5.00
CA SER A 25 -42.18 0.37 -4.29
C SER A 25 -43.66 0.46 -3.88
N GLN A 26 -43.97 0.46 -2.58
CA GLN A 26 -45.28 0.87 -2.05
C GLN A 26 -45.19 2.38 -1.77
N GLY A 27 -46.09 3.29 -2.15
CA GLY A 27 -47.28 3.24 -3.00
C GLY A 27 -47.74 4.69 -3.29
N GLY A 28 -48.62 4.87 -4.29
CA GLY A 28 -49.27 6.15 -4.62
C GLY A 28 -49.55 6.31 -6.12
N SER A 29 -50.79 6.03 -6.53
CA SER A 29 -51.44 6.16 -7.85
C SER A 29 -51.08 7.44 -8.66
N ALA A 30 -51.07 7.51 -10.01
CA ALA A 30 -51.86 6.84 -11.04
C ALA A 30 -51.21 6.99 -12.44
N ASP A 31 -51.48 6.03 -13.34
CA ASP A 31 -51.40 6.07 -14.82
C ASP A 31 -50.40 7.04 -15.50
N VAL A 32 -49.17 6.59 -15.76
CA VAL A 32 -48.26 7.25 -16.72
C VAL A 32 -47.53 6.20 -17.57
N ASN A 33 -47.94 6.11 -18.84
CA ASN A 33 -47.28 5.55 -20.03
C ASN A 33 -46.18 4.46 -19.86
N ASP A 34 -46.48 3.24 -20.32
CA ASP A 34 -45.53 2.16 -20.63
C ASP A 34 -44.49 2.54 -21.73
N PHE A 35 -43.52 3.38 -21.39
CA PHE A 35 -42.28 3.54 -22.16
C PHE A 35 -41.16 2.79 -21.43
N GLN A 36 -40.48 1.85 -22.10
CA GLN A 36 -39.23 1.27 -21.60
C GLN A 36 -38.12 2.34 -21.65
N LEU A 37 -38.06 3.18 -20.62
CA LEU A 37 -36.99 4.13 -20.39
C LEU A 37 -35.72 3.37 -20.00
N ILE A 38 -34.58 3.72 -20.60
CA ILE A 38 -33.29 3.14 -20.23
C ILE A 38 -32.73 3.98 -19.08
N GLU A 39 -32.69 3.43 -17.88
CA GLU A 39 -32.16 4.11 -16.70
C GLU A 39 -30.63 4.23 -16.77
N LEU A 40 -30.11 5.45 -16.60
CA LEU A 40 -28.67 5.76 -16.65
C LEU A 40 -28.09 6.03 -15.26
N THR A 41 -28.90 6.57 -14.36
CA THR A 41 -28.67 6.62 -12.92
C THR A 41 -30.00 6.91 -12.22
N ARG A 42 -30.15 6.43 -10.99
CA ARG A 42 -31.29 6.73 -10.14
C ARG A 42 -30.84 6.72 -8.69
N ILE A 43 -31.24 7.75 -7.98
CA ILE A 43 -31.08 7.91 -6.54
C ILE A 43 -32.39 8.44 -5.96
N ASP A 44 -32.47 8.54 -4.64
CA ASP A 44 -33.69 8.99 -3.95
C ASP A 44 -34.14 10.39 -4.40
N GLN A 45 -33.18 11.26 -4.72
CA GLN A 45 -33.46 12.66 -5.05
C GLN A 45 -33.73 12.90 -6.54
N TYR A 46 -33.14 12.14 -7.45
CA TYR A 46 -33.38 12.29 -8.89
C TYR A 46 -33.06 11.03 -9.70
N SER A 47 -33.52 11.02 -10.95
CA SER A 47 -33.16 10.00 -11.94
C SER A 47 -32.76 10.65 -13.26
N VAL A 48 -31.86 9.97 -13.98
CA VAL A 48 -31.53 10.27 -15.36
C VAL A 48 -31.81 9.04 -16.19
N SER A 49 -32.64 9.21 -17.20
CA SER A 49 -32.99 8.13 -18.13
C SER A 49 -32.81 8.58 -19.57
N LYS A 50 -32.61 7.62 -20.47
CA LYS A 50 -32.53 7.84 -21.91
C LYS A 50 -33.83 7.41 -22.56
N LEU A 51 -34.38 8.28 -23.40
CA LEU A 51 -35.54 7.95 -24.23
C LEU A 51 -35.12 6.93 -25.31
N PRO A 52 -35.94 5.89 -25.57
CA PRO A 52 -35.59 4.82 -26.52
C PRO A 52 -35.55 5.29 -27.98
N SER A 53 -36.29 6.35 -28.32
CA SER A 53 -36.39 6.89 -29.67
C SER A 53 -35.14 7.71 -30.03
N GLN A 54 -34.21 7.12 -30.78
CA GLN A 54 -33.02 7.79 -31.28
C GLN A 54 -32.95 7.67 -32.80
N PRO A 55 -33.10 8.77 -33.55
CA PRO A 55 -32.99 8.78 -35.01
C PRO A 55 -31.72 8.13 -35.55
N ALA A 56 -31.82 7.48 -36.71
CA ALA A 56 -30.68 6.82 -37.36
C ALA A 56 -29.51 7.78 -37.64
N PHE A 57 -29.81 9.05 -37.99
CA PHE A 57 -28.80 10.06 -38.26
C PHE A 57 -27.95 10.41 -37.02
N LEU A 58 -28.56 10.43 -35.82
CA LEU A 58 -27.84 10.63 -34.56
C LEU A 58 -27.10 9.38 -34.10
N ARG A 59 -27.60 8.17 -34.38
CA ARG A 59 -26.91 6.91 -34.03
C ARG A 59 -25.62 6.74 -34.82
N ASN A 60 -25.62 7.11 -36.10
CA ASN A 60 -24.46 7.00 -36.98
C ASN A 60 -23.58 8.26 -36.98
N TYR A 61 -23.72 9.14 -35.98
CA TYR A 61 -23.00 10.41 -35.95
C TYR A 61 -21.47 10.24 -36.03
N ALA A 62 -20.92 9.21 -35.38
CA ALA A 62 -19.48 8.89 -35.44
C ALA A 62 -18.99 8.47 -36.85
N ARG A 63 -19.91 8.16 -37.77
CA ARG A 63 -19.64 7.81 -39.17
C ARG A 63 -20.00 8.94 -40.14
N TRP A 64 -20.40 10.11 -39.64
CA TRP A 64 -20.56 11.27 -40.49
C TRP A 64 -19.21 11.62 -41.10
N ASP A 65 -19.22 11.81 -42.41
CA ASP A 65 -18.08 12.33 -43.14
C ASP A 65 -17.70 13.70 -42.54
N ASP A 66 -16.41 14.07 -42.55
CA ASP A 66 -15.93 15.34 -41.97
C ASP A 66 -16.63 16.59 -42.58
N SER A 67 -17.41 16.39 -43.64
CA SER A 67 -18.24 17.38 -44.32
C SER A 67 -19.61 17.66 -43.69
N GLU A 68 -20.12 16.86 -42.74
CA GLU A 68 -21.41 17.11 -42.06
C GLU A 68 -21.24 17.55 -40.60
N HIS A 69 -21.80 18.72 -40.28
CA HIS A 69 -21.68 19.32 -38.96
C HIS A 69 -23.06 19.69 -38.40
N VAL A 70 -23.34 19.30 -37.15
CA VAL A 70 -24.52 19.74 -36.40
C VAL A 70 -24.18 21.05 -35.70
N TYR A 71 -25.02 22.06 -35.89
CA TYR A 71 -24.84 23.37 -35.27
C TYR A 71 -25.69 23.56 -34.02
N GLU A 72 -26.95 23.12 -34.07
CA GLU A 72 -27.92 23.39 -32.99
C GLU A 72 -28.97 22.28 -32.94
N GLY A 73 -29.46 21.98 -31.75
CA GLY A 73 -30.62 21.15 -31.55
C GLY A 73 -31.62 21.83 -30.64
N THR A 74 -32.89 21.50 -30.80
CA THR A 74 -33.95 21.93 -29.89
C THR A 74 -34.85 20.74 -29.57
N VAL A 75 -35.32 20.71 -28.33
CA VAL A 75 -36.35 19.75 -27.90
C VAL A 75 -37.58 20.57 -27.59
N ASP A 76 -38.67 20.30 -28.28
CA ASP A 76 -39.94 20.93 -27.93
C ASP A 76 -40.74 19.97 -27.06
N SER A 77 -40.72 20.23 -25.75
CA SER A 77 -41.44 19.45 -24.76
C SER A 77 -42.96 19.63 -24.80
N GLN A 78 -43.46 20.70 -25.41
CA GLN A 78 -44.89 20.96 -25.56
C GLN A 78 -45.46 20.20 -26.75
N LEU A 79 -44.70 20.18 -27.86
CA LEU A 79 -45.10 19.50 -29.09
C LEU A 79 -44.72 18.01 -29.08
N GLY A 80 -43.70 17.60 -28.33
CA GLY A 80 -43.21 16.22 -28.30
C GLY A 80 -42.24 15.87 -29.43
N TYR A 81 -41.59 16.88 -30.03
CA TYR A 81 -40.69 16.71 -31.18
C TYR A 81 -39.27 17.17 -30.86
N GLY A 82 -38.30 16.47 -31.45
CA GLY A 82 -36.89 16.86 -31.47
C GLY A 82 -36.56 17.48 -32.83
N LEU A 83 -35.70 18.49 -32.81
CA LEU A 83 -35.24 19.17 -34.01
C LEU A 83 -33.71 19.33 -33.96
N VAL A 84 -33.03 19.08 -35.08
CA VAL A 84 -31.58 19.25 -35.23
C VAL A 84 -31.29 19.96 -36.54
N VAL A 85 -30.45 21.00 -36.48
CA VAL A 85 -29.98 21.74 -37.65
C VAL A 85 -28.55 21.32 -37.98
N SER A 86 -28.34 20.76 -39.16
CA SER A 86 -27.01 20.53 -39.73
C SER A 86 -26.69 21.55 -40.83
N ASN A 87 -25.47 21.49 -41.36
CA ASN A 87 -25.06 22.29 -42.51
C ASN A 87 -25.73 21.92 -43.84
N LYS A 88 -26.36 20.74 -43.92
CA LYS A 88 -27.03 20.25 -45.14
C LYS A 88 -28.55 20.18 -45.01
N SER A 89 -29.08 19.79 -43.86
CA SER A 89 -30.51 19.60 -43.67
C SER A 89 -30.96 19.85 -42.23
N VAL A 90 -32.24 20.17 -42.05
CA VAL A 90 -32.91 20.22 -40.74
C VAL A 90 -33.69 18.93 -40.55
N TYR A 91 -33.43 18.22 -39.45
CA TYR A 91 -34.05 16.96 -39.10
C TYR A 91 -35.07 17.16 -38.00
N VAL A 92 -36.28 16.65 -38.19
CA VAL A 92 -37.38 16.70 -37.21
C VAL A 92 -37.94 15.30 -36.99
N TRP A 93 -38.16 14.91 -35.73
CA TRP A 93 -38.74 13.62 -35.39
C TRP A 93 -39.60 13.72 -34.12
N ASN A 94 -40.57 12.82 -34.00
CA ASN A 94 -41.35 12.66 -32.77
C ASN A 94 -40.59 11.76 -31.80
N TYR A 95 -40.18 12.28 -30.64
CA TYR A 95 -39.43 11.52 -29.65
C TYR A 95 -40.34 10.76 -28.65
N ASN A 96 -41.65 10.95 -28.70
CA ASN A 96 -42.61 10.11 -27.96
C ASN A 96 -42.98 8.83 -28.74
N SER A 97 -42.31 8.56 -29.87
CA SER A 97 -42.51 7.33 -30.63
C SER A 97 -42.11 6.10 -29.82
N LYS A 98 -42.87 5.00 -29.97
CA LYS A 98 -42.53 3.70 -29.38
C LYS A 98 -41.40 2.98 -30.13
N GLU A 99 -41.05 3.45 -31.32
CA GLU A 99 -39.99 2.87 -32.13
C GLU A 99 -38.61 3.33 -31.64
N THR A 100 -37.66 2.40 -31.58
CA THR A 100 -36.29 2.74 -31.18
C THR A 100 -35.59 3.65 -32.20
N VAL A 101 -35.95 3.53 -33.48
CA VAL A 101 -35.53 4.42 -34.57
C VAL A 101 -36.77 5.11 -35.12
N PRO A 102 -37.08 6.34 -34.67
CA PRO A 102 -38.28 7.05 -35.12
C PRO A 102 -38.13 7.53 -36.56
N VAL A 103 -39.26 7.65 -37.26
CA VAL A 103 -39.34 8.32 -38.57
C VAL A 103 -38.82 9.76 -38.43
N THR A 104 -37.82 10.10 -39.25
CA THR A 104 -37.19 11.41 -39.27
C THR A 104 -37.47 12.09 -40.60
N ILE A 105 -37.95 13.33 -40.54
CA ILE A 105 -38.23 14.15 -41.71
C ILE A 105 -37.08 15.15 -41.88
N ALA A 106 -36.45 15.15 -43.05
CA ALA A 106 -35.34 16.04 -43.39
C ALA A 106 -35.80 17.15 -44.34
N PHE A 107 -35.35 18.38 -44.09
CA PHE A 107 -35.55 19.55 -44.94
C PHE A 107 -34.20 20.06 -45.42
N ASP A 108 -33.97 20.07 -46.73
CA ASP A 108 -32.68 20.45 -47.28
C ASP A 108 -32.43 21.95 -47.20
N VAL A 109 -31.19 22.30 -46.88
CA VAL A 109 -30.72 23.64 -46.61
C VAL A 109 -29.41 23.88 -47.37
N GLU A 110 -29.44 24.78 -48.35
CA GLU A 110 -28.23 25.21 -49.07
C GLU A 110 -27.48 26.27 -48.24
N GLN A 111 -26.45 25.83 -47.51
CA GLN A 111 -25.58 26.75 -46.77
C GLN A 111 -24.45 27.28 -47.67
N LYS A 112 -24.43 28.61 -47.89
CA LYS A 112 -23.41 29.31 -48.70
C LYS A 112 -22.33 30.01 -47.87
N ASP A 113 -22.61 30.30 -46.60
CA ASP A 113 -21.73 31.00 -45.65
C ASP A 113 -21.52 30.14 -44.39
N ASP A 114 -20.46 30.39 -43.62
CA ASP A 114 -20.17 29.72 -42.32
C ASP A 114 -21.19 30.01 -41.19
N ILE A 115 -22.31 30.68 -41.49
CA ILE A 115 -23.35 31.07 -40.53
C ILE A 115 -24.49 30.03 -40.60
N PRO A 116 -24.81 29.33 -39.49
CA PRO A 116 -25.81 28.27 -39.50
C PRO A 116 -27.22 28.83 -39.62
N TRP A 117 -28.10 28.06 -40.25
CA TRP A 117 -29.53 28.34 -40.26
C TRP A 117 -30.13 28.17 -38.86
N LYS A 118 -31.26 28.82 -38.59
CA LYS A 118 -32.06 28.58 -37.38
C LYS A 118 -33.38 27.94 -37.76
N ALA A 119 -33.93 27.11 -36.88
CA ALA A 119 -35.20 26.46 -37.12
C ALA A 119 -36.05 26.41 -35.85
N VAL A 120 -37.36 26.61 -36.02
CA VAL A 120 -38.32 26.71 -34.92
C VAL A 120 -39.57 25.92 -35.28
N LEU A 121 -40.00 25.05 -34.36
CA LEU A 121 -41.28 24.36 -34.45
C LEU A 121 -42.39 25.27 -33.95
N VAL A 122 -43.53 25.26 -34.63
CA VAL A 122 -44.69 26.09 -34.28
C VAL A 122 -45.95 25.24 -34.25
N ASP A 123 -46.93 25.66 -33.43
CA ASP A 123 -48.21 24.97 -33.37
C ASP A 123 -48.91 24.96 -34.74
N SER A 124 -49.59 23.85 -35.06
CA SER A 124 -50.44 23.74 -36.25
C SER A 124 -51.54 24.81 -36.22
N LEU A 125 -51.70 25.56 -37.30
CA LEU A 125 -52.79 26.52 -37.43
C LEU A 125 -54.12 25.76 -37.68
N PRO A 126 -55.17 25.95 -36.87
CA PRO A 126 -56.42 25.24 -37.09
C PRO A 126 -57.07 25.70 -38.42
N ARG A 127 -57.20 24.76 -39.38
CA ARG A 127 -57.87 25.01 -40.67
C ARG A 127 -59.40 25.06 -40.52
N LYS A 128 -59.98 24.44 -39.46
CA LYS A 128 -61.41 24.48 -39.07
C LYS A 128 -61.58 24.36 -37.54
N PHE A 129 -62.69 24.87 -37.00
CA PHE A 129 -63.11 24.61 -35.61
C PHE A 129 -63.41 23.10 -35.46
N ASN A 130 -62.72 22.41 -34.54
CA ASN A 130 -62.87 21.00 -34.12
C ASN A 130 -62.06 19.89 -34.85
N GLU A 131 -60.96 20.18 -35.54
CA GLU A 131 -60.02 19.13 -35.96
C GLU A 131 -58.96 18.84 -34.87
N ARG A 132 -58.59 17.55 -34.68
CA ARG A 132 -57.51 17.13 -33.75
C ARG A 132 -56.17 17.71 -34.21
N ALA A 133 -55.26 17.96 -33.26
CA ALA A 133 -53.94 18.54 -33.52
C ALA A 133 -53.20 17.81 -34.65
N SER A 134 -52.88 18.55 -35.71
CA SER A 134 -52.09 18.11 -36.87
C SER A 134 -50.60 18.16 -36.54
N ASP A 135 -49.75 17.63 -37.42
CA ASP A 135 -48.30 17.77 -37.34
C ASP A 135 -47.91 19.24 -37.12
N PRO A 136 -46.87 19.54 -36.30
CA PRO A 136 -46.44 20.92 -36.10
C PRO A 136 -46.01 21.58 -37.42
N GLY A 137 -46.01 22.91 -37.44
CA GLY A 137 -45.39 23.69 -38.50
C GLY A 137 -43.89 23.89 -38.25
N LEU A 138 -43.14 24.25 -39.30
CA LEU A 138 -41.70 24.50 -39.23
C LEU A 138 -41.37 25.87 -39.83
N LEU A 139 -40.58 26.67 -39.12
CA LEU A 139 -39.97 27.89 -39.63
C LEU A 139 -38.48 27.68 -39.81
N LEU A 140 -37.97 27.99 -41.00
CA LEU A 140 -36.54 28.01 -41.31
C LEU A 140 -36.07 29.44 -41.52
N PHE A 141 -34.99 29.80 -40.85
CA PHE A 141 -34.38 31.11 -40.92
C PHE A 141 -32.98 30.99 -41.52
N ASN A 142 -32.75 31.68 -42.63
CA ASN A 142 -31.39 31.88 -43.11
C ASN A 142 -30.77 33.04 -42.31
N SER A 143 -29.83 32.72 -41.43
CA SER A 143 -29.26 33.67 -40.48
C SER A 143 -28.42 34.78 -41.10
N SER A 144 -27.85 34.59 -42.30
CA SER A 144 -27.02 35.62 -42.97
C SER A 144 -27.85 36.56 -43.85
N THR A 145 -28.84 36.01 -44.56
CA THR A 145 -29.68 36.78 -45.49
C THR A 145 -30.92 37.36 -44.83
N GLY A 146 -31.46 36.73 -43.78
CA GLY A 146 -32.73 37.11 -43.16
C GLY A 146 -33.98 36.51 -43.83
N LEU A 147 -33.81 35.58 -44.78
CA LEU A 147 -34.93 34.88 -45.41
C LEU A 147 -35.60 33.92 -44.41
N VAL A 148 -36.92 34.01 -44.27
CA VAL A 148 -37.76 33.15 -43.42
C VAL A 148 -38.68 32.32 -44.30
N LYS A 149 -38.64 30.99 -44.17
CA LYS A 149 -39.53 30.05 -44.85
C LYS A 149 -40.46 29.39 -43.83
N TYR A 150 -41.75 29.45 -44.06
CA TYR A 150 -42.77 28.83 -43.21
C TYR A 150 -43.44 27.65 -43.91
N PHE A 151 -43.37 26.49 -43.26
CA PHE A 151 -44.08 25.26 -43.59
C PHE A 151 -45.22 25.08 -42.59
N GLU A 152 -46.46 25.01 -43.10
CA GLU A 152 -47.65 24.88 -42.24
C GLU A 152 -47.69 23.54 -41.48
N GLU A 153 -47.22 22.46 -42.10
CA GLU A 153 -47.20 21.09 -41.55
C GLU A 153 -45.87 20.42 -41.92
N ILE A 154 -45.22 19.73 -40.98
CA ILE A 154 -43.92 19.05 -41.24
C ILE A 154 -44.06 17.92 -42.28
N SER A 155 -45.21 17.26 -42.36
CA SER A 155 -45.51 16.23 -43.38
C SER A 155 -45.57 16.79 -44.81
N SER A 156 -45.58 18.11 -44.99
CA SER A 156 -45.51 18.77 -46.30
C SER A 156 -44.09 18.92 -46.87
N SER A 157 -43.10 18.23 -46.31
CA SER A 157 -41.70 18.30 -46.74
C SER A 157 -41.51 17.92 -48.22
N PRO A 158 -40.67 18.66 -48.99
CA PRO A 158 -40.38 18.35 -50.39
C PRO A 158 -39.78 16.94 -50.60
N SER A 159 -39.17 16.38 -49.55
CA SER A 159 -38.55 15.05 -49.52
C SER A 159 -39.55 13.89 -49.58
N VAL A 160 -40.83 14.14 -49.28
CA VAL A 160 -41.90 13.11 -49.22
C VAL A 160 -42.60 12.91 -50.58
N GLY A 161 -42.26 13.72 -51.60
CA GLY A 161 -42.57 13.42 -53.01
C GLY A 161 -44.04 13.46 -53.43
N ILE A 162 -44.96 13.85 -52.55
CA ILE A 162 -46.41 13.83 -52.83
C ILE A 162 -47.02 15.17 -52.38
N LEU A 163 -47.23 16.08 -53.35
CA LEU A 163 -47.92 17.39 -53.31
C LEU A 163 -47.04 18.66 -53.23
N ASN A 164 -47.18 19.54 -54.24
CA ASN A 164 -46.72 20.93 -54.22
C ASN A 164 -47.56 21.75 -53.23
N ASN A 165 -47.10 21.89 -51.99
CA ASN A 165 -47.73 22.76 -51.00
C ASN A 165 -47.12 24.17 -50.98
N LYS A 166 -47.92 25.17 -50.59
CA LYS A 166 -47.55 26.60 -50.57
C LYS A 166 -46.56 26.88 -49.43
N ILE A 167 -45.31 27.17 -49.77
CA ILE A 167 -44.32 27.71 -48.83
C ILE A 167 -44.56 29.22 -48.72
N ILE A 168 -44.62 29.75 -47.49
CA ILE A 168 -44.73 31.20 -47.25
C ILE A 168 -43.33 31.73 -46.95
N GLU A 169 -42.86 32.66 -47.77
CA GLU A 169 -41.55 33.30 -47.62
C GLU A 169 -41.68 34.75 -47.15
N HIS A 170 -40.79 35.17 -46.26
CA HIS A 170 -40.71 36.54 -45.76
C HIS A 170 -39.25 36.98 -45.57
N GLN A 171 -38.96 38.25 -45.81
CA GLN A 171 -37.60 38.79 -45.72
C GLN A 171 -37.46 39.71 -44.51
N LEU A 172 -36.57 39.37 -43.58
CA LEU A 172 -36.21 40.23 -42.46
C LEU A 172 -35.19 41.30 -42.88
N PRO A 173 -35.32 42.55 -42.38
CA PRO A 173 -34.40 43.64 -42.69
C PRO A 173 -33.12 43.55 -41.82
N LEU A 174 -32.18 42.67 -42.22
CA LEU A 174 -30.87 42.54 -41.58
C LEU A 174 -29.85 43.51 -42.20
N SER A 175 -29.16 44.28 -41.36
CA SER A 175 -28.19 45.30 -41.80
C SER A 175 -26.75 44.83 -41.62
N GLY A 176 -26.33 43.80 -42.36
CA GLY A 176 -24.99 43.19 -42.22
C GLY A 176 -24.76 42.53 -40.87
N GLU A 177 -25.84 42.06 -40.24
CA GLU A 177 -25.88 41.32 -38.98
C GLU A 177 -26.45 39.92 -39.24
N PHE A 178 -26.38 39.05 -38.24
CA PHE A 178 -26.94 37.69 -38.36
C PHE A 178 -27.83 37.34 -37.16
N ILE A 179 -28.71 36.37 -37.36
CA ILE A 179 -29.64 35.88 -36.33
C ILE A 179 -28.86 35.04 -35.31
N THR A 180 -29.08 35.30 -34.02
CA THR A 180 -28.36 34.65 -32.91
C THR A 180 -29.26 33.69 -32.14
N LYS A 181 -30.51 34.09 -31.86
CA LYS A 181 -31.47 33.32 -31.06
C LYS A 181 -32.88 33.45 -31.63
N THR A 182 -33.65 32.36 -31.59
CA THR A 182 -35.05 32.32 -32.02
C THR A 182 -35.90 31.59 -30.99
N ASP A 183 -36.86 32.28 -30.37
CA ASP A 183 -37.73 31.72 -29.32
C ASP A 183 -39.21 31.78 -29.78
N TYR A 184 -39.98 30.70 -29.61
CA TYR A 184 -41.40 30.67 -29.98
C TYR A 184 -42.31 30.73 -28.75
N TYR A 185 -43.27 31.63 -28.79
CA TYR A 185 -44.32 31.76 -27.79
C TYR A 185 -45.69 31.73 -28.48
N LYS A 186 -46.46 30.66 -28.25
CA LYS A 186 -47.81 30.46 -28.82
C LYS A 186 -48.72 31.68 -28.76
N GLN A 187 -48.64 32.44 -27.67
CA GLN A 187 -49.51 33.60 -27.40
C GLN A 187 -49.11 34.87 -28.16
N ILE A 188 -47.84 34.99 -28.58
CA ILE A 188 -47.28 36.24 -29.14
C ILE A 188 -46.77 36.03 -30.57
N GLY A 189 -45.96 35.00 -30.79
CA GLY A 189 -45.27 34.75 -32.05
C GLY A 189 -43.83 34.27 -31.83
N VAL A 190 -43.00 34.41 -32.86
CA VAL A 190 -41.58 34.05 -32.81
C VAL A 190 -40.74 35.29 -32.57
N ILE A 191 -39.89 35.27 -31.55
CA ILE A 191 -38.92 36.32 -31.25
C ILE A 191 -37.60 35.97 -31.91
N VAL A 192 -37.05 36.91 -32.68
CA VAL A 192 -35.78 36.75 -33.40
C VAL A 192 -34.80 37.80 -32.89
N SER A 193 -33.69 37.35 -32.32
CA SER A 193 -32.60 38.22 -31.84
C SER A 193 -31.42 38.23 -32.81
N THR A 194 -30.72 39.35 -32.94
CA THR A 194 -29.57 39.50 -33.84
C THR A 194 -28.24 39.76 -33.12
N SER A 195 -27.13 39.68 -33.85
CA SER A 195 -25.79 39.98 -33.34
C SER A 195 -25.57 41.45 -32.95
N LYS A 196 -26.40 42.39 -33.45
CA LYS A 196 -26.39 43.79 -33.02
C LYS A 196 -27.39 44.11 -31.89
N ARG A 197 -27.86 43.08 -31.17
CA ARG A 197 -28.87 43.16 -30.11
C ARG A 197 -30.20 43.77 -30.54
N ARG A 198 -30.57 43.62 -31.83
CA ARG A 198 -31.92 43.93 -32.29
C ARG A 198 -32.82 42.75 -31.98
N VAL A 199 -34.09 43.04 -31.67
CA VAL A 199 -35.09 42.01 -31.41
C VAL A 199 -36.31 42.27 -32.28
N PHE A 200 -36.69 41.28 -33.09
CA PHE A 200 -37.88 41.30 -33.92
C PHE A 200 -38.93 40.35 -33.38
N LEU A 201 -40.19 40.75 -33.44
CA LEU A 201 -41.35 39.90 -33.24
C LEU A 201 -41.95 39.52 -34.59
N LEU A 202 -41.96 38.24 -34.89
CA LEU A 202 -42.63 37.65 -36.04
C LEU A 202 -43.99 37.09 -35.66
N ARG A 203 -45.00 37.47 -36.42
CA ARG A 203 -46.35 36.93 -36.31
C ARG A 203 -46.66 36.05 -37.48
N LEU A 204 -47.34 34.95 -37.20
CA LEU A 204 -47.63 33.89 -38.18
C LEU A 204 -49.09 33.91 -38.67
N LYS A 205 -49.85 34.94 -38.27
CA LYS A 205 -51.25 35.12 -38.66
C LYS A 205 -51.49 36.56 -39.11
N ASP A 206 -52.33 36.70 -40.13
CA ASP A 206 -52.96 37.98 -40.49
C ASP A 206 -54.10 38.31 -39.51
N SER A 207 -54.60 39.55 -39.55
CA SER A 207 -55.80 40.05 -38.85
C SER A 207 -57.02 39.14 -38.98
N ALA A 208 -57.15 38.42 -40.10
CA ALA A 208 -58.20 37.43 -40.36
C ALA A 208 -57.89 35.99 -39.89
N GLY A 209 -56.74 35.76 -39.23
CA GLY A 209 -56.33 34.46 -38.69
C GLY A 209 -55.72 33.47 -39.69
N LYS A 210 -55.54 33.87 -40.95
CA LYS A 210 -54.90 33.07 -42.00
C LYS A 210 -53.36 33.04 -41.84
N PRO A 211 -52.68 31.95 -42.27
CA PRO A 211 -51.22 31.87 -42.23
C PRO A 211 -50.58 33.02 -43.02
N PHE A 212 -49.82 33.87 -42.35
CA PHE A 212 -49.12 35.01 -42.94
C PHE A 212 -47.97 35.42 -42.04
N ILE A 213 -46.82 35.82 -42.60
CA ILE A 213 -45.67 36.29 -41.81
C ILE A 213 -45.62 37.82 -41.84
N SER A 214 -45.69 38.45 -40.66
CA SER A 214 -45.38 39.87 -40.49
C SER A 214 -44.31 40.06 -39.40
N HIS A 215 -43.58 41.18 -39.44
CA HIS A 215 -42.52 41.48 -38.49
C HIS A 215 -42.72 42.85 -37.84
N MET A 216 -42.31 42.98 -36.58
CA MET A 216 -42.22 44.24 -35.85
C MET A 216 -40.89 44.29 -35.10
N GLU A 217 -40.23 45.43 -35.07
CA GLU A 217 -38.99 45.62 -34.30
C GLU A 217 -39.36 46.05 -32.87
N ILE A 218 -38.95 45.26 -31.87
CA ILE A 218 -39.18 45.52 -30.45
C ILE A 218 -38.04 46.36 -29.88
N GLN A 219 -36.80 45.98 -30.17
CA GLN A 219 -35.60 46.63 -29.65
C GLN A 219 -34.71 47.07 -30.81
N HIS A 220 -34.41 48.37 -30.84
CA HIS A 220 -33.57 49.01 -31.85
C HIS A 220 -32.08 48.77 -31.58
N GLN A 221 -31.26 48.96 -32.61
CA GLN A 221 -29.80 48.81 -32.53
C GLN A 221 -29.20 49.69 -31.43
N GLN A 222 -28.54 49.07 -30.44
CA GLN A 222 -27.75 49.79 -29.45
C GLN A 222 -26.35 50.06 -30.03
N THR A 223 -26.14 51.26 -30.58
CA THR A 223 -24.82 51.67 -31.07
C THR A 223 -23.94 52.15 -29.92
N SER A 224 -22.97 51.35 -29.49
CA SER A 224 -21.79 51.91 -28.82
C SER A 224 -20.94 52.60 -29.89
N PHE A 225 -20.89 53.94 -29.82
CA PHE A 225 -20.31 54.86 -30.83
C PHE A 225 -18.86 54.54 -31.26
N LEU A 226 -18.14 53.69 -30.52
CA LEU A 226 -16.75 53.31 -30.79
C LEU A 226 -16.55 51.89 -31.37
N SER A 227 -17.60 51.08 -31.47
CA SER A 227 -17.47 49.66 -31.91
C SER A 227 -17.52 49.46 -33.43
N GLY A 228 -17.96 50.45 -34.20
CA GLY A 228 -18.12 50.33 -35.66
C GLY A 228 -16.84 50.48 -36.49
N LEU A 229 -15.71 50.86 -35.88
CA LEU A 229 -14.48 51.25 -36.58
C LEU A 229 -13.36 50.22 -36.48
N LEU A 230 -13.47 49.19 -35.63
CA LEU A 230 -12.43 48.18 -35.44
C LEU A 230 -13.07 46.79 -35.51
N HIS A 231 -12.72 46.06 -36.57
CA HIS A 231 -13.16 44.69 -36.93
C HIS A 231 -14.57 44.52 -37.49
N LYS A 232 -14.65 44.07 -38.76
CA LYS A 232 -15.82 43.41 -39.32
C LYS A 232 -16.03 42.11 -38.53
N GLN A 233 -17.00 42.08 -37.63
CA GLN A 233 -17.29 40.91 -36.81
C GLN A 233 -17.67 39.73 -37.70
N THR A 234 -16.78 38.74 -37.80
CA THR A 234 -17.07 37.45 -38.44
C THR A 234 -17.82 36.57 -37.46
N TYR A 235 -18.65 35.66 -37.97
CA TYR A 235 -19.41 34.71 -37.15
C TYR A 235 -18.51 33.91 -36.20
N HIS A 236 -17.34 33.48 -36.67
CA HIS A 236 -16.35 32.77 -35.86
C HIS A 236 -15.77 33.64 -34.74
N SER A 237 -15.54 34.93 -35.00
CA SER A 237 -15.10 35.88 -33.96
C SER A 237 -16.21 36.17 -32.94
N TYR A 238 -17.47 36.21 -33.35
CA TYR A 238 -18.61 36.40 -32.44
C TYR A 238 -18.81 35.21 -31.49
N CYS A 239 -18.56 33.99 -31.97
CA CYS A 239 -18.64 32.79 -31.13
C CYS A 239 -17.48 32.68 -30.13
N LYS A 240 -16.31 33.28 -30.43
CA LYS A 240 -15.10 33.20 -29.61
C LYS A 240 -14.88 34.40 -28.69
N LEU A 241 -15.29 35.60 -29.12
CA LEU A 241 -15.16 36.82 -28.35
C LEU A 241 -16.35 36.96 -27.42
N GLU A 242 -16.10 37.51 -26.24
CA GLU A 242 -17.11 37.85 -25.25
C GLU A 242 -17.95 39.08 -25.67
N THR A 243 -18.48 39.06 -26.90
CA THR A 243 -19.29 40.17 -27.41
C THR A 243 -20.66 40.18 -26.75
N PRO A 244 -21.17 41.37 -26.43
CA PRO A 244 -22.40 41.49 -25.68
C PRO A 244 -23.63 41.20 -26.55
N LYS A 245 -24.52 40.34 -26.06
CA LYS A 245 -25.61 39.70 -26.83
C LYS A 245 -26.91 39.62 -26.01
N ILE A 246 -28.04 39.39 -26.69
CA ILE A 246 -29.29 39.02 -26.02
C ILE A 246 -29.16 37.59 -25.51
N VAL A 247 -29.29 37.42 -24.19
CA VAL A 247 -29.10 36.12 -23.53
C VAL A 247 -30.44 35.45 -23.22
N SER A 248 -31.46 36.24 -22.85
CA SER A 248 -32.78 35.73 -22.50
C SER A 248 -33.90 36.52 -23.16
N SER A 249 -34.91 35.80 -23.65
CA SER A 249 -36.21 36.34 -24.03
C SER A 249 -37.25 35.39 -23.47
N LYS A 250 -38.08 35.82 -22.50
CA LYS A 250 -39.08 34.96 -21.85
C LYS A 250 -40.42 35.67 -21.69
N LEU A 251 -41.50 34.94 -21.92
CA LEU A 251 -42.87 35.39 -21.69
C LEU A 251 -43.15 35.56 -20.19
N LEU A 252 -43.65 36.72 -19.79
CA LEU A 252 -44.17 36.96 -18.45
C LEU A 252 -45.56 36.34 -18.31
N LYS A 253 -45.76 35.60 -17.23
CA LYS A 253 -47.08 35.08 -16.86
C LYS A 253 -47.69 36.02 -15.82
N GLY A 254 -48.54 36.93 -16.27
CA GLY A 254 -49.35 37.83 -15.45
C GLY A 254 -50.85 37.64 -15.69
N ASN A 255 -51.70 38.45 -15.06
CA ASN A 255 -53.15 38.47 -15.28
C ASN A 255 -53.47 38.40 -16.79
N LEU A 256 -54.48 37.60 -17.13
CA LEU A 256 -54.88 37.06 -18.45
C LEU A 256 -54.94 38.01 -19.67
N SER A 257 -54.58 39.29 -19.55
CA SER A 257 -54.73 40.33 -20.56
C SER A 257 -53.44 40.95 -21.09
N THR A 258 -52.26 40.70 -20.52
CA THR A 258 -50.99 41.35 -20.96
C THR A 258 -50.00 40.34 -21.52
N ASN A 259 -49.69 40.45 -22.82
CA ASN A 259 -48.71 39.63 -23.52
C ASN A 259 -47.31 40.26 -23.38
N SER A 260 -46.78 40.28 -22.17
CA SER A 260 -45.50 40.95 -21.89
C SER A 260 -44.31 39.99 -21.98
N ILE A 261 -43.19 40.46 -22.54
CA ILE A 261 -41.93 39.70 -22.69
C ILE A 261 -40.83 40.42 -21.92
N VAL A 262 -39.99 39.65 -21.25
CA VAL A 262 -38.70 40.12 -20.71
C VAL A 262 -37.60 39.84 -21.71
N ILE A 263 -36.80 40.84 -22.01
CA ILE A 263 -35.59 40.74 -22.83
C ILE A 263 -34.41 41.18 -21.98
N LEU A 264 -33.37 40.35 -21.92
CA LEU A 264 -32.16 40.60 -21.13
C LEU A 264 -30.92 40.42 -22.00
N ASP A 265 -30.00 41.37 -21.91
CA ASP A 265 -28.67 41.25 -22.51
C ASP A 265 -27.58 40.80 -21.52
N SER A 266 -26.44 40.38 -22.05
CA SER A 266 -25.31 39.87 -21.26
C SER A 266 -24.64 40.91 -20.36
N GLU A 267 -24.83 42.20 -20.66
CA GLU A 267 -24.31 43.34 -19.89
C GLU A 267 -25.28 43.78 -18.79
N GLY A 268 -26.44 43.11 -18.65
CA GLY A 268 -27.43 43.41 -17.62
C GLY A 268 -28.47 44.45 -18.01
N SER A 269 -28.59 44.85 -19.28
CA SER A 269 -29.71 45.65 -19.76
C SER A 269 -30.97 44.80 -19.84
N LEU A 270 -31.96 45.16 -19.03
CA LEU A 270 -33.25 44.51 -18.94
C LEU A 270 -34.33 45.40 -19.54
N SER A 271 -35.13 44.85 -20.46
CA SER A 271 -36.33 45.52 -20.97
C SER A 271 -37.56 44.62 -20.84
N ILE A 272 -38.66 45.19 -20.36
CA ILE A 272 -39.96 44.52 -20.32
C ILE A 272 -40.85 45.21 -21.32
N VAL A 273 -41.42 44.45 -22.25
CA VAL A 273 -42.18 44.98 -23.37
C VAL A 273 -43.54 44.28 -23.45
N ASP A 274 -44.61 45.06 -23.48
CA ASP A 274 -45.96 44.55 -23.71
C ASP A 274 -46.25 44.46 -25.22
N CYS A 275 -46.63 43.27 -25.67
CA CYS A 275 -46.85 42.96 -27.08
C CYS A 275 -48.35 42.75 -27.36
N ASN A 276 -49.05 43.87 -27.58
CA ASN A 276 -50.46 43.86 -27.95
C ASN A 276 -50.64 43.67 -29.46
N ARG A 277 -51.86 43.29 -29.89
CA ARG A 277 -52.15 42.86 -31.28
C ARG A 277 -51.71 43.82 -32.37
N ASP A 278 -51.59 45.12 -32.14
CA ASP A 278 -51.13 46.09 -33.16
C ASP A 278 -50.04 47.05 -32.64
N SER A 279 -49.67 46.94 -31.37
CA SER A 279 -48.72 47.85 -30.73
C SER A 279 -47.75 47.11 -29.82
N VAL A 280 -46.52 47.62 -29.79
CA VAL A 280 -45.46 47.19 -28.89
C VAL A 280 -45.14 48.37 -27.99
N SER A 281 -45.31 48.23 -26.67
CA SER A 281 -45.02 49.28 -25.70
C SER A 281 -44.00 48.81 -24.68
N GLN A 282 -42.89 49.53 -24.56
CA GLN A 282 -41.87 49.24 -23.56
C GLN A 282 -42.33 49.74 -22.18
N LEU A 283 -42.43 48.82 -21.22
CA LEU A 283 -42.91 49.09 -19.86
C LEU A 283 -41.77 49.43 -18.89
N VAL A 284 -40.63 48.73 -19.01
CA VAL A 284 -39.47 48.88 -18.12
C VAL A 284 -38.18 48.84 -18.93
N CYS A 285 -37.19 49.64 -18.56
CA CYS A 285 -35.83 49.66 -19.11
C CYS A 285 -34.82 49.93 -18.00
N LEU A 286 -34.09 48.93 -17.54
CA LEU A 286 -33.17 49.05 -16.40
C LEU A 286 -31.79 48.46 -16.74
N ASN A 287 -30.74 48.99 -16.12
CA ASN A 287 -29.41 48.37 -16.13
C ASN A 287 -29.15 47.73 -14.76
N LEU A 288 -29.06 46.40 -14.75
CA LEU A 288 -28.90 45.60 -13.54
C LEU A 288 -27.45 45.56 -13.05
N LYS A 289 -26.46 45.77 -13.93
CA LYS A 289 -25.04 45.49 -13.65
C LYS A 289 -24.52 46.25 -12.44
N ASP A 290 -24.71 47.56 -12.40
CA ASP A 290 -24.14 48.40 -11.33
C ASP A 290 -24.72 48.04 -9.94
N ARG A 291 -26.02 47.76 -9.88
CA ARG A 291 -26.71 47.38 -8.63
C ARG A 291 -26.31 45.99 -8.15
N LEU A 292 -26.31 45.00 -9.04
CA LEU A 292 -25.96 43.61 -8.69
C LEU A 292 -24.49 43.51 -8.29
N THR A 293 -23.60 44.20 -9.00
CA THR A 293 -22.16 44.21 -8.68
C THR A 293 -21.89 44.93 -7.37
N SER A 294 -22.56 46.05 -7.05
CA SER A 294 -22.36 46.76 -5.79
C SER A 294 -22.72 45.91 -4.56
N SER A 295 -23.79 45.10 -4.65
CA SER A 295 -24.19 44.21 -3.55
C SER A 295 -23.25 43.02 -3.38
N LEU A 296 -22.68 42.51 -4.47
CA LEU A 296 -21.75 41.38 -4.43
C LEU A 296 -20.30 41.79 -4.11
N ALA A 297 -19.93 43.06 -4.35
CA ALA A 297 -18.58 43.57 -4.12
C ALA A 297 -18.13 43.49 -2.66
N GLU A 298 -19.06 43.50 -1.71
CA GLU A 298 -18.77 43.34 -0.27
C GLU A 298 -18.16 41.97 0.04
N VAL A 299 -18.65 40.91 -0.61
CA VAL A 299 -18.18 39.52 -0.40
C VAL A 299 -17.10 39.15 -1.43
N TYR A 300 -17.17 39.70 -2.63
CA TYR A 300 -16.30 39.38 -3.76
C TYR A 300 -15.77 40.67 -4.43
N PRO A 301 -14.60 41.17 -4.02
CA PRO A 301 -14.09 42.48 -4.46
C PRO A 301 -13.89 42.64 -5.98
N HIS A 302 -13.69 41.55 -6.72
CA HIS A 302 -13.37 41.56 -8.16
C HIS A 302 -14.57 41.32 -9.09
N VAL A 303 -15.80 41.25 -8.56
CA VAL A 303 -17.00 40.94 -9.35
C VAL A 303 -17.20 41.91 -10.51
N GLY A 304 -17.02 43.22 -10.27
CA GLY A 304 -17.31 44.26 -11.26
C GLY A 304 -16.55 44.13 -12.59
N TYR A 305 -15.33 43.55 -12.57
CA TYR A 305 -14.50 43.39 -13.77
C TYR A 305 -14.98 42.30 -14.73
N SER A 306 -15.67 41.30 -14.21
CA SER A 306 -15.99 40.07 -14.95
C SER A 306 -17.44 39.63 -14.82
N PHE A 307 -18.29 40.45 -14.20
CA PHE A 307 -19.69 40.16 -14.03
C PHE A 307 -20.42 40.05 -15.36
N LYS A 308 -21.15 38.96 -15.52
CA LYS A 308 -22.01 38.69 -16.67
C LYS A 308 -23.33 38.11 -16.24
N VAL A 309 -24.38 38.50 -16.97
CA VAL A 309 -25.71 37.93 -16.81
C VAL A 309 -25.94 36.92 -17.93
N HIS A 310 -26.48 35.76 -17.59
CA HIS A 310 -26.67 34.65 -18.52
C HIS A 310 -28.13 34.34 -18.80
N ASP A 311 -29.00 34.41 -17.80
CA ASP A 311 -30.43 34.14 -17.99
C ASP A 311 -31.28 34.73 -16.86
N ILE A 312 -32.57 34.89 -17.12
CA ILE A 312 -33.59 35.34 -16.16
C ILE A 312 -34.82 34.44 -16.24
N ALA A 313 -35.53 34.21 -15.14
CA ALA A 313 -36.79 33.49 -15.13
C ALA A 313 -37.74 34.02 -14.04
N GLN A 314 -39.04 34.02 -14.30
CA GLN A 314 -40.06 34.52 -13.37
C GLN A 314 -40.62 33.41 -12.47
N LEU A 315 -40.68 33.66 -11.16
CA LEU A 315 -41.36 32.80 -10.17
C LEU A 315 -42.87 33.15 -10.19
N GLU A 316 -43.79 32.17 -10.27
CA GLU A 316 -45.24 32.47 -10.44
C GLU A 316 -45.95 32.90 -9.15
N GLN A 317 -45.38 32.60 -7.97
CA GLN A 317 -46.04 32.87 -6.68
C GLN A 317 -45.71 34.27 -6.10
N SER A 318 -44.72 34.96 -6.66
CA SER A 318 -44.25 36.28 -6.24
C SER A 318 -43.91 37.16 -7.46
N SER A 319 -43.89 38.48 -7.33
CA SER A 319 -43.45 39.39 -8.41
C SER A 319 -41.92 39.39 -8.60
N GLU A 320 -41.28 38.23 -8.39
CA GLU A 320 -39.84 38.06 -8.29
C GLU A 320 -39.26 37.33 -9.50
N PHE A 321 -38.00 37.63 -9.78
CA PHE A 321 -37.22 37.09 -10.86
C PHE A 321 -35.96 36.42 -10.32
N LEU A 322 -35.64 35.26 -10.87
CA LEU A 322 -34.39 34.58 -10.63
C LEU A 322 -33.41 34.91 -11.77
N ILE A 323 -32.26 35.47 -11.43
CA ILE A 323 -31.20 35.83 -12.37
C ILE A 323 -30.01 34.90 -12.17
N LEU A 324 -29.53 34.31 -13.27
CA LEU A 324 -28.29 33.57 -13.33
C LEU A 324 -27.17 34.47 -13.81
N CYS A 325 -26.12 34.61 -13.00
CA CYS A 325 -24.94 35.41 -13.31
C CYS A 325 -23.64 34.66 -13.02
N SER A 326 -22.54 35.16 -13.58
CA SER A 326 -21.20 34.62 -13.35
C SER A 326 -20.13 35.71 -13.28
N PHE A 327 -19.03 35.40 -12.61
CA PHE A 327 -17.82 36.23 -12.54
C PHE A 327 -16.60 35.37 -12.24
N HIS A 328 -15.40 35.83 -12.60
CA HIS A 328 -14.16 35.09 -12.39
C HIS A 328 -13.92 34.82 -10.91
N ARG A 329 -13.51 33.59 -10.61
CA ARG A 329 -13.12 33.17 -9.26
C ARG A 329 -11.89 33.93 -8.79
N GLU A 330 -10.88 33.96 -9.65
CA GLU A 330 -9.65 34.73 -9.49
C GLU A 330 -9.34 35.42 -10.83
N PRO A 331 -8.71 36.60 -10.83
CA PRO A 331 -8.45 37.35 -12.06
C PRO A 331 -7.53 36.63 -13.06
N ILE A 332 -6.83 35.57 -12.62
CA ILE A 332 -5.87 34.81 -13.43
C ILE A 332 -6.49 33.51 -13.98
N THR A 333 -7.53 32.97 -13.32
CA THR A 333 -8.14 31.69 -13.71
C THR A 333 -9.33 31.89 -14.64
N ASP A 334 -9.50 30.97 -15.60
CA ASP A 334 -10.67 30.96 -16.50
C ASP A 334 -11.95 30.47 -15.79
N GLU A 335 -11.82 29.97 -14.56
CA GLU A 335 -12.92 29.52 -13.72
C GLU A 335 -13.79 30.69 -13.25
N ARG A 336 -15.11 30.52 -13.38
CA ARG A 336 -16.13 31.49 -12.98
C ARG A 336 -17.06 30.88 -11.96
N TYR A 337 -17.36 31.64 -10.92
CA TYR A 337 -18.46 31.31 -10.01
C TYR A 337 -19.79 31.49 -10.72
N LEU A 338 -20.73 30.59 -10.47
CA LEU A 338 -22.14 30.73 -10.85
C LEU A 338 -22.94 31.17 -9.63
N MET A 339 -23.78 32.19 -9.81
CA MET A 339 -24.65 32.71 -8.77
C MET A 339 -26.09 32.88 -9.27
N LEU A 340 -27.03 32.62 -8.37
CA LEU A 340 -28.44 32.86 -8.56
C LEU A 340 -28.91 33.96 -7.61
N LEU A 341 -29.46 35.02 -8.20
CA LEU A 341 -29.97 36.18 -7.47
C LEU A 341 -31.49 36.22 -7.61
N THR A 342 -32.19 36.27 -6.49
CA THR A 342 -33.63 36.51 -6.47
C THR A 342 -33.85 38.00 -6.35
N ILE A 343 -34.45 38.61 -7.36
CA ILE A 343 -34.69 40.05 -7.41
C ILE A 343 -36.18 40.34 -7.55
N GLN A 344 -36.60 41.49 -7.05
CA GLN A 344 -37.93 42.04 -7.28
C GLN A 344 -37.77 43.34 -8.08
N ILE A 345 -38.44 43.43 -9.22
CA ILE A 345 -38.38 44.61 -10.08
C ILE A 345 -39.44 45.60 -9.61
N GLN A 346 -39.00 46.79 -9.20
CA GLN A 346 -39.85 47.96 -9.01
C GLN A 346 -39.75 48.85 -10.27
N LYS A 347 -40.61 49.88 -10.39
CA LYS A 347 -40.74 50.66 -11.65
C LYS A 347 -39.38 51.18 -12.18
N ASP A 348 -38.56 51.75 -11.30
CA ASP A 348 -37.28 52.38 -11.66
C ASP A 348 -36.05 51.79 -10.93
N ASP A 349 -36.22 50.81 -10.03
CA ASP A 349 -35.11 50.19 -9.29
C ASP A 349 -35.36 48.70 -9.01
N ILE A 350 -34.33 47.99 -8.52
CA ILE A 350 -34.38 46.58 -8.18
C ILE A 350 -34.11 46.34 -6.69
N LEU A 351 -34.86 45.41 -6.09
CA LEU A 351 -34.59 44.90 -4.75
C LEU A 351 -34.00 43.49 -4.86
N ILE A 352 -32.89 43.22 -4.17
CA ILE A 352 -32.29 41.89 -4.12
C ILE A 352 -32.78 41.20 -2.84
N ASN A 353 -33.54 40.12 -2.99
CA ASN A 353 -34.14 39.39 -1.87
C ASN A 353 -33.24 38.27 -1.36
N ALA A 354 -32.51 37.60 -2.25
CA ALA A 354 -31.57 36.54 -1.89
C ALA A 354 -30.45 36.40 -2.91
N SER A 355 -29.28 35.94 -2.45
CA SER A 355 -28.17 35.53 -3.29
C SER A 355 -27.73 34.12 -2.93
N TYR A 356 -27.52 33.27 -3.93
CA TYR A 356 -27.09 31.88 -3.75
C TYR A 356 -25.92 31.58 -4.67
N LYS A 357 -24.82 31.08 -4.09
CA LYS A 357 -23.67 30.59 -4.85
C LYS A 357 -23.84 29.11 -5.12
N ILE A 358 -23.71 28.72 -6.39
CA ILE A 358 -23.66 27.31 -6.79
C ILE A 358 -22.30 26.74 -6.37
N ASN A 359 -22.30 25.70 -5.54
CA ASN A 359 -21.09 25.14 -4.93
C ASN A 359 -20.56 23.88 -5.65
N SER A 360 -21.43 23.22 -6.41
CA SER A 360 -21.20 21.94 -7.09
C SER A 360 -20.45 22.06 -8.42
N HIS A 361 -20.42 23.26 -9.04
CA HIS A 361 -19.85 23.47 -10.37
C HIS A 361 -19.21 24.85 -10.55
N TYR A 362 -18.09 24.91 -11.28
CA TYR A 362 -17.46 26.14 -11.78
C TYR A 362 -17.61 26.19 -13.30
N SER A 363 -18.00 27.35 -13.84
CA SER A 363 -18.17 27.54 -15.28
C SER A 363 -16.91 28.15 -15.90
N ASN A 364 -16.69 27.95 -17.20
CA ASN A 364 -15.59 28.56 -17.95
C ASN A 364 -16.06 29.73 -18.80
N SER A 365 -15.15 30.60 -19.27
CA SER A 365 -15.51 31.76 -20.13
C SER A 365 -16.22 31.39 -21.44
N LYS A 366 -15.95 30.19 -21.97
CA LYS A 366 -16.56 29.69 -23.21
C LYS A 366 -17.99 29.19 -23.03
N GLU A 367 -18.40 28.88 -21.80
CA GLU A 367 -19.70 28.33 -21.52
C GLU A 367 -20.75 29.44 -21.39
N THR A 368 -21.96 29.16 -21.86
CA THR A 368 -23.12 30.03 -21.68
C THR A 368 -24.15 29.29 -20.83
N PRO A 369 -24.05 29.39 -19.48
CA PRO A 369 -25.02 28.83 -18.56
C PRO A 369 -26.45 29.23 -18.91
N THR A 370 -27.40 28.30 -18.79
CA THR A 370 -28.83 28.55 -19.06
C THR A 370 -29.69 28.10 -17.88
N LEU A 371 -30.77 28.84 -17.60
CA LEU A 371 -31.63 28.63 -16.44
C LEU A 371 -33.01 28.14 -16.86
N TYR A 372 -33.36 26.94 -16.39
CA TYR A 372 -34.69 26.35 -16.55
C TYR A 372 -35.35 26.22 -15.19
N ILE A 373 -36.63 26.63 -15.12
CA ILE A 373 -37.46 26.40 -13.95
C ILE A 373 -38.45 25.30 -14.31
N SER A 374 -38.67 24.37 -13.39
CA SER A 374 -39.66 23.31 -13.56
C SER A 374 -41.08 23.87 -13.65
N SER A 375 -42.01 23.10 -14.22
CA SER A 375 -43.43 23.52 -14.28
C SER A 375 -44.07 23.67 -12.90
N ALA A 376 -43.64 22.84 -11.94
CA ALA A 376 -44.06 22.95 -10.54
C ALA A 376 -43.32 24.07 -9.78
N LYS A 377 -42.32 24.71 -10.40
CA LYS A 377 -41.60 25.92 -9.95
C LYS A 377 -40.90 25.83 -8.60
N ASN A 378 -40.62 24.62 -8.19
CA ASN A 378 -39.90 24.26 -6.97
C ASN A 378 -38.51 23.69 -7.27
N THR A 379 -38.15 23.50 -8.54
CA THR A 379 -36.82 23.04 -8.95
C THR A 379 -36.27 23.94 -10.04
N ALA A 380 -35.01 24.36 -9.90
CA ALA A 380 -34.24 25.01 -10.94
C ALA A 380 -33.19 24.03 -11.50
N PHE A 381 -33.04 24.06 -12.82
CA PHE A 381 -31.96 23.40 -13.52
C PHE A 381 -31.06 24.45 -14.15
N VAL A 382 -29.77 24.36 -13.90
CA VAL A 382 -28.75 25.20 -14.54
C VAL A 382 -27.89 24.31 -15.44
N VAL A 383 -27.89 24.59 -16.74
CA VAL A 383 -27.08 23.83 -17.71
C VAL A 383 -25.88 24.69 -18.10
N SER A 384 -24.67 24.23 -17.77
CA SER A 384 -23.39 24.89 -18.07
C SER A 384 -22.46 23.90 -18.77
N GLY A 385 -22.17 24.13 -20.05
CA GLY A 385 -21.35 23.20 -20.83
C GLY A 385 -21.96 21.81 -20.88
N ASN A 386 -21.25 20.83 -20.31
CA ASN A 386 -21.67 19.43 -20.22
C ASN A 386 -22.22 19.03 -18.84
N SER A 387 -22.45 20.01 -17.97
CA SER A 387 -22.90 19.81 -16.59
C SER A 387 -24.32 20.34 -16.42
N ILE A 388 -25.19 19.54 -15.79
CA ILE A 388 -26.54 19.92 -15.40
C ILE A 388 -26.60 19.96 -13.88
N ILE A 389 -26.80 21.15 -13.32
CA ILE A 389 -26.97 21.38 -11.89
C ILE A 389 -28.46 21.37 -11.58
N LEU A 390 -28.87 20.60 -10.57
CA LEU A 390 -30.22 20.52 -10.05
C LEU A 390 -30.26 21.19 -8.69
N MET A 391 -31.30 21.97 -8.42
CA MET A 391 -31.48 22.58 -7.11
C MET A 391 -32.94 22.86 -6.78
N ASP A 392 -33.24 22.92 -5.49
CA ASP A 392 -34.57 23.24 -5.01
C ASP A 392 -34.78 24.76 -4.84
N LEU A 393 -35.99 25.20 -5.15
CA LEU A 393 -36.48 26.58 -5.00
C LEU A 393 -37.56 26.62 -3.91
N PHE A 394 -37.52 27.64 -3.04
CA PHE A 394 -38.52 27.83 -1.98
C PHE A 394 -39.76 28.57 -2.51
N SER A 395 -40.94 28.19 -2.00
CA SER A 395 -42.24 28.75 -2.38
C SER A 395 -42.77 29.87 -1.47
N SER A 396 -42.15 30.16 -0.32
CA SER A 396 -42.59 31.27 0.54
C SER A 396 -41.48 31.80 1.46
N ILE A 397 -41.37 33.12 1.58
CA ILE A 397 -40.38 33.87 2.37
C ILE A 397 -40.79 33.95 3.87
N ASP A 398 -41.37 32.88 4.41
CA ASP A 398 -41.68 32.87 5.85
C ASP A 398 -40.48 32.44 6.68
N LYS A 399 -39.85 33.47 7.27
CA LYS A 399 -38.96 33.49 8.45
C LYS A 399 -37.50 33.08 8.18
N ILE A 400 -36.67 34.11 7.99
CA ILE A 400 -35.39 34.51 8.65
C ILE A 400 -34.47 33.44 9.29
N THR A 401 -34.91 32.21 9.59
CA THR A 401 -34.12 31.14 10.22
C THR A 401 -33.78 29.97 9.29
N ARG A 402 -34.17 29.98 8.00
CA ARG A 402 -33.95 28.86 7.05
C ARG A 402 -33.15 29.22 5.79
N LEU A 403 -32.18 30.13 5.89
CA LEU A 403 -31.19 30.37 4.83
C LEU A 403 -30.08 29.29 4.78
N GLU A 404 -30.17 28.28 5.65
CA GLU A 404 -29.22 27.17 5.69
C GLU A 404 -29.62 26.07 4.68
N ARG A 405 -29.10 26.26 3.47
CA ARG A 405 -28.78 25.23 2.46
C ARG A 405 -29.96 24.67 1.64
N LYS A 406 -29.93 25.01 0.34
CA LYS A 406 -30.73 24.37 -0.72
C LYS A 406 -30.11 23.01 -1.04
N TRP A 407 -30.93 21.98 -1.27
CA TRP A 407 -30.42 20.76 -1.90
C TRP A 407 -29.88 21.11 -3.28
N GLU A 408 -28.65 20.68 -3.57
CA GLU A 408 -27.92 20.96 -4.80
C GLU A 408 -27.11 19.73 -5.18
N ASP A 409 -27.25 19.27 -6.42
CA ASP A 409 -26.38 18.25 -7.00
C ASP A 409 -26.12 18.53 -8.50
N THR A 410 -25.11 17.90 -9.09
CA THR A 410 -24.74 18.04 -10.49
C THR A 410 -24.57 16.71 -11.19
N VAL A 411 -25.29 16.58 -12.31
CA VAL A 411 -25.13 15.51 -13.31
C VAL A 411 -24.13 15.97 -14.38
N ASN A 412 -23.00 15.28 -14.47
CA ASN A 412 -21.97 15.56 -15.48
C ASN A 412 -22.07 14.58 -16.65
N LEU A 413 -21.97 15.08 -17.87
CA LEU A 413 -21.80 14.24 -19.07
C LEU A 413 -20.31 14.05 -19.37
N LYS A 414 -19.95 12.94 -20.03
CA LYS A 414 -18.60 12.71 -20.55
C LYS A 414 -18.18 13.81 -21.51
N ASN A 415 -16.89 14.16 -21.54
CA ASN A 415 -16.35 15.24 -22.40
C ASN A 415 -16.62 15.03 -23.90
N GLU A 416 -16.74 13.78 -24.34
CA GLU A 416 -17.04 13.42 -25.74
C GLU A 416 -18.47 13.77 -26.16
N ILE A 417 -19.37 13.96 -25.19
CA ILE A 417 -20.79 14.20 -25.42
C ILE A 417 -21.06 15.69 -25.29
N SER A 418 -21.58 16.32 -26.33
CA SER A 418 -22.02 17.71 -26.29
C SER A 418 -23.55 17.81 -26.20
N ILE A 419 -24.04 18.70 -25.35
CA ILE A 419 -25.45 19.09 -25.30
C ILE A 419 -25.78 19.94 -26.54
N LEU A 420 -26.80 19.53 -27.29
CA LEU A 420 -27.26 20.24 -28.50
C LEU A 420 -28.46 21.14 -28.22
N GLY A 421 -29.35 20.72 -27.32
CA GLY A 421 -30.57 21.44 -27.01
C GLY A 421 -31.18 20.98 -25.70
N THR A 422 -31.92 21.87 -25.04
CA THR A 422 -32.55 21.60 -23.74
C THR A 422 -33.96 22.15 -23.68
N SER A 423 -34.82 21.53 -22.88
CA SER A 423 -36.22 21.91 -22.75
C SER A 423 -36.81 21.48 -21.42
N SER A 424 -37.58 22.38 -20.79
CA SER A 424 -38.36 22.07 -19.59
C SER A 424 -39.84 21.93 -19.97
N ARG A 425 -40.49 20.84 -19.54
CA ARG A 425 -41.91 20.58 -19.84
C ARG A 425 -42.80 21.48 -18.99
N ASN A 426 -43.76 22.14 -19.64
CA ASN A 426 -44.64 23.14 -19.01
C ASN A 426 -46.13 22.71 -18.87
N SER A 427 -46.47 21.40 -18.90
CA SER A 427 -47.87 20.97 -18.76
C SER A 427 -48.05 19.60 -18.10
N GLY A 428 -48.85 19.58 -17.01
CA GLY A 428 -49.36 18.41 -16.30
C GLY A 428 -49.04 18.38 -14.78
N PRO A 429 -50.01 18.13 -13.88
CA PRO A 429 -49.79 18.10 -12.43
C PRO A 429 -49.01 16.88 -11.90
N SER A 430 -48.76 15.86 -12.72
CA SER A 430 -48.15 14.58 -12.30
C SER A 430 -46.69 14.38 -12.75
N ASP A 431 -46.11 15.30 -13.54
CA ASP A 431 -44.80 15.13 -14.23
C ASP A 431 -43.80 16.28 -13.90
N GLY A 432 -44.08 17.01 -12.81
CA GLY A 432 -43.79 18.45 -12.66
C GLY A 432 -42.33 18.93 -12.75
N ASN A 433 -41.34 18.05 -12.58
CA ASN A 433 -39.92 18.40 -12.38
C ASN A 433 -38.94 17.68 -13.32
N THR A 434 -39.13 17.87 -14.63
CA THR A 434 -38.36 17.17 -15.66
C THR A 434 -37.67 18.14 -16.63
N LEU A 435 -36.38 17.90 -16.89
CA LEU A 435 -35.59 18.53 -17.95
C LEU A 435 -35.26 17.51 -19.04
N TYR A 436 -35.51 17.85 -20.29
CA TYR A 436 -35.08 17.08 -21.46
C TYR A 436 -33.82 17.68 -22.06
N VAL A 437 -32.81 16.86 -22.29
CA VAL A 437 -31.50 17.24 -22.81
C VAL A 437 -31.20 16.41 -24.06
N LEU A 438 -31.19 17.04 -25.23
CA LEU A 438 -30.76 16.43 -26.47
C LEU A 438 -29.24 16.45 -26.57
N THR A 439 -28.66 15.27 -26.74
CA THR A 439 -27.22 15.07 -26.87
C THR A 439 -26.85 14.58 -28.26
N LYS A 440 -25.63 14.90 -28.69
CA LYS A 440 -25.12 14.62 -30.03
C LYS A 440 -24.99 13.13 -30.36
N GLN A 441 -24.68 12.29 -29.37
CA GLN A 441 -24.40 10.86 -29.56
C GLN A 441 -25.37 9.94 -28.80
N SER A 442 -25.94 10.43 -27.69
CA SER A 442 -26.68 9.58 -26.74
C SER A 442 -28.20 9.75 -26.83
N GLY A 443 -28.70 10.56 -27.77
CA GLY A 443 -30.13 10.83 -27.94
C GLY A 443 -30.65 11.83 -26.90
N ILE A 444 -31.94 11.73 -26.58
CA ILE A 444 -32.58 12.61 -25.58
C ILE A 444 -32.50 11.96 -24.21
N LEU A 445 -31.93 12.69 -23.26
CA LEU A 445 -31.87 12.35 -21.85
C LEU A 445 -33.00 13.07 -21.11
N GLN A 446 -33.67 12.36 -20.21
CA GLN A 446 -34.70 12.87 -19.34
C GLN A 446 -34.15 12.88 -17.91
N ILE A 447 -34.12 14.06 -17.30
CA ILE A 447 -33.63 14.30 -15.94
C ILE A 447 -34.82 14.68 -15.07
N CYS A 448 -35.17 13.83 -14.11
CA CYS A 448 -36.34 14.00 -13.25
C CYS A 448 -35.91 14.19 -11.79
N ARG A 449 -36.37 15.27 -11.13
CA ARG A 449 -36.15 15.54 -9.70
C ARG A 449 -37.36 15.09 -8.87
N PHE A 450 -37.13 14.25 -7.86
CA PHE A 450 -38.16 13.75 -6.93
C PHE A 450 -38.20 14.56 -5.64
N LEU A 451 -39.25 15.35 -5.41
CA LEU A 451 -39.33 16.11 -4.17
C LEU A 451 -39.65 15.20 -2.98
N PRO A 452 -39.06 15.47 -1.80
CA PRO A 452 -39.42 14.75 -0.58
C PRO A 452 -40.89 14.99 -0.25
N ASN A 453 -41.63 13.92 0.06
CA ASN A 453 -43.01 14.03 0.52
C ASN A 453 -43.01 14.72 1.89
N HIS A 454 -43.53 15.93 1.99
CA HIS A 454 -43.62 16.70 3.25
C HIS A 454 -44.69 16.16 4.22
N SER A 455 -44.88 14.83 4.34
CA SER A 455 -45.89 14.22 5.22
C SER A 455 -45.38 13.75 6.57
N ASP A 456 -44.06 13.63 6.77
CA ASP A 456 -43.50 13.16 8.04
C ASP A 456 -42.79 14.32 8.77
N GLU A 457 -43.58 15.05 9.55
CA GLU A 457 -43.11 15.95 10.62
C GLU A 457 -42.50 15.13 11.77
N THR A 458 -41.39 14.44 11.53
CA THR A 458 -40.53 13.99 12.63
C THR A 458 -39.33 14.93 12.73
N GLU A 459 -39.26 15.60 13.88
CA GLU A 459 -38.24 16.55 14.34
C GLU A 459 -36.83 15.94 14.49
N ASN A 460 -36.32 15.29 13.45
CA ASN A 460 -34.90 15.00 13.33
C ASN A 460 -34.38 15.70 12.08
N ASP A 461 -33.31 16.44 12.28
CA ASP A 461 -32.51 17.15 11.31
C ASP A 461 -32.08 16.23 10.14
N ASN A 462 -32.98 15.91 9.21
CA ASN A 462 -32.63 15.31 7.91
C ASN A 462 -32.03 16.41 7.00
N ILE A 463 -31.02 17.08 7.55
CA ILE A 463 -29.88 17.59 6.81
C ILE A 463 -29.37 16.37 6.05
N LEU A 464 -29.48 16.36 4.72
CA LEU A 464 -28.74 15.40 3.90
C LEU A 464 -27.26 15.61 4.24
N ASP A 465 -26.75 14.70 5.06
CA ASP A 465 -25.39 14.67 5.56
C ASP A 465 -24.47 14.70 4.32
N GLY A 466 -23.41 15.52 4.33
CA GLY A 466 -22.47 15.53 3.19
C GLY A 466 -21.99 14.12 2.85
N MET A 467 -21.94 13.26 3.87
CA MET A 467 -21.69 11.83 3.81
C MET A 467 -22.71 11.04 2.96
N GLU A 468 -24.01 11.29 3.06
CA GLU A 468 -25.03 10.57 2.28
C GLU A 468 -24.97 10.91 0.79
N LEU A 469 -24.69 12.16 0.44
CA LEU A 469 -24.48 12.58 -0.94
C LEU A 469 -23.20 11.96 -1.53
N ILE A 470 -22.12 11.92 -0.75
CA ILE A 470 -20.87 11.24 -1.13
C ILE A 470 -21.13 9.74 -1.36
N LYS A 471 -21.84 9.10 -0.43
CA LYS A 471 -22.23 7.68 -0.55
C LYS A 471 -23.03 7.43 -1.83
N SER A 472 -24.05 8.24 -2.10
CA SER A 472 -24.87 8.16 -3.32
C SER A 472 -24.03 8.28 -4.58
N HIS A 473 -23.07 9.21 -4.65
CA HIS A 473 -22.18 9.29 -5.82
C HIS A 473 -21.27 8.06 -5.99
N ILE A 474 -20.76 7.49 -4.90
CA ILE A 474 -19.99 6.24 -4.94
C ILE A 474 -20.86 5.11 -5.49
N GLU A 475 -22.09 4.96 -5.01
CA GLU A 475 -23.06 3.97 -5.49
C GLU A 475 -23.34 4.15 -6.99
N GLN A 476 -23.58 5.38 -7.44
CA GLN A 476 -23.80 5.67 -8.85
C GLN A 476 -22.61 5.24 -9.71
N ALA A 477 -21.38 5.52 -9.26
CA ALA A 477 -20.16 5.15 -9.98
C ALA A 477 -19.99 3.63 -10.11
N ILE A 478 -20.23 2.87 -9.04
CA ILE A 478 -20.03 1.41 -9.05
C ILE A 478 -21.13 0.66 -9.82
N TYR A 479 -22.39 1.06 -9.66
CA TYR A 479 -23.54 0.36 -10.26
C TYR A 479 -23.74 0.76 -11.72
N TYR A 480 -23.65 2.05 -12.04
CA TYR A 480 -23.94 2.58 -13.38
C TYR A 480 -22.69 2.93 -14.21
N GLY A 481 -21.52 3.13 -13.58
CA GLY A 481 -20.31 3.57 -14.27
C GLY A 481 -19.68 2.56 -15.21
N GLY A 482 -19.86 1.25 -14.97
CA GLY A 482 -19.32 0.21 -15.86
C GLY A 482 -20.15 -0.05 -17.14
N MET A 483 -21.28 0.65 -17.32
CA MET A 483 -22.05 0.57 -18.56
C MET A 483 -21.36 1.41 -19.64
N GLN A 484 -20.74 0.76 -20.64
CA GLN A 484 -20.02 1.45 -21.72
C GLN A 484 -20.88 2.48 -22.46
N THR A 485 -22.18 2.21 -22.60
CA THR A 485 -23.16 3.09 -23.26
C THR A 485 -23.65 4.25 -22.40
N ASN A 486 -23.23 4.34 -21.12
CA ASN A 486 -23.68 5.39 -20.22
C ASN A 486 -23.01 6.73 -20.58
N PRO A 487 -23.79 7.78 -20.90
CA PRO A 487 -23.24 9.10 -21.23
C PRO A 487 -22.75 9.89 -20.01
N LEU A 488 -23.08 9.44 -18.80
CA LEU A 488 -22.76 10.14 -17.57
C LEU A 488 -21.30 9.94 -17.19
N ASN A 489 -20.74 10.96 -16.53
CA ASN A 489 -19.40 10.94 -15.97
C ASN A 489 -19.50 10.99 -14.44
N PHE A 490 -19.02 9.93 -13.78
CA PHE A 490 -19.06 9.74 -12.33
C PHE A 490 -17.71 10.07 -11.67
N ASP A 491 -17.13 11.22 -12.03
CA ASP A 491 -15.80 11.64 -11.56
C ASP A 491 -15.69 11.75 -10.03
N SER A 492 -14.60 11.22 -9.49
CA SER A 492 -14.25 11.20 -8.06
C SER A 492 -13.66 12.51 -7.52
N ASN A 493 -13.38 13.50 -8.37
CA ASN A 493 -12.72 14.76 -7.97
C ASN A 493 -13.60 15.72 -7.13
N LYS A 494 -14.85 15.37 -6.86
CA LYS A 494 -15.82 16.21 -6.10
C LYS A 494 -15.74 16.00 -4.58
N PHE A 495 -15.03 14.99 -4.12
CA PHE A 495 -14.93 14.62 -2.72
C PHE A 495 -14.01 15.59 -1.97
N ARG A 496 -14.57 16.49 -1.14
CA ARG A 496 -13.83 17.58 -0.46
C ARG A 496 -13.32 17.24 0.94
N ASP A 497 -13.88 16.24 1.62
CA ASP A 497 -13.47 15.80 2.96
C ASP A 497 -13.07 14.32 2.94
N GLY A 498 -11.78 14.04 3.13
CA GLY A 498 -11.25 12.67 3.11
C GLY A 498 -11.90 11.75 4.15
N LYS A 499 -12.29 12.26 5.33
CA LYS A 499 -12.82 11.41 6.41
C LYS A 499 -14.24 10.92 6.14
N ASP A 500 -15.09 11.78 5.62
CA ASP A 500 -16.47 11.40 5.30
C ASP A 500 -16.52 10.48 4.07
N VAL A 501 -15.56 10.65 3.15
CA VAL A 501 -15.35 9.74 2.00
C VAL A 501 -14.93 8.37 2.47
N GLU A 502 -13.96 8.28 3.38
CA GLU A 502 -13.53 7.01 3.97
C GLU A 502 -14.67 6.25 4.65
N LYS A 503 -15.48 6.95 5.47
CA LYS A 503 -16.67 6.35 6.09
C LYS A 503 -17.70 5.88 5.07
N ALA A 504 -17.93 6.67 4.01
CA ALA A 504 -18.85 6.31 2.94
C ALA A 504 -18.37 5.07 2.17
N ILE A 505 -17.06 4.97 1.89
CA ILE A 505 -16.44 3.79 1.26
C ILE A 505 -16.64 2.55 2.12
N ILE A 506 -16.35 2.63 3.43
CA ILE A 506 -16.54 1.50 4.35
C ILE A 506 -18.01 1.07 4.36
N LYS A 507 -18.94 2.02 4.49
CA LYS A 507 -20.38 1.73 4.50
C LYS A 507 -20.84 1.06 3.21
N VAL A 508 -20.42 1.56 2.05
CA VAL A 508 -20.75 0.93 0.74
C VAL A 508 -20.15 -0.48 0.63
N SER A 509 -18.91 -0.68 1.09
CA SER A 509 -18.25 -2.00 1.10
C SER A 509 -19.04 -3.00 1.95
N ASP A 510 -19.43 -2.62 3.16
CA ASP A 510 -20.22 -3.45 4.08
C ASP A 510 -21.62 -3.73 3.50
N GLU A 511 -22.26 -2.75 2.85
CA GLU A 511 -23.57 -2.91 2.23
C GLU A 511 -23.55 -3.86 1.02
N ILE A 512 -22.47 -3.83 0.23
CA ILE A 512 -22.25 -4.81 -0.85
C ILE A 512 -22.05 -6.19 -0.23
N LEU A 513 -21.22 -6.32 0.81
CA LEU A 513 -20.97 -7.62 1.45
C LEU A 513 -22.26 -8.23 2.02
N LEU A 514 -23.03 -7.46 2.81
CA LEU A 514 -24.24 -7.89 3.55
C LEU A 514 -25.56 -7.74 2.76
N ASN A 515 -25.49 -7.41 1.47
CA ASN A 515 -26.64 -7.21 0.59
C ASN A 515 -27.75 -6.29 1.16
N THR A 516 -27.35 -5.22 1.84
CA THR A 516 -28.28 -4.21 2.35
C THR A 516 -28.49 -3.05 1.38
N SER A 517 -27.73 -3.02 0.28
CA SER A 517 -27.86 -2.00 -0.77
C SER A 517 -29.14 -2.18 -1.58
N GLU A 518 -29.84 -1.08 -1.87
CA GLU A 518 -31.10 -1.07 -2.63
C GLU A 518 -30.93 -1.46 -4.11
N TYR A 519 -29.73 -1.26 -4.66
CA TYR A 519 -29.40 -1.55 -6.06
C TYR A 519 -29.16 -3.03 -6.33
N LEU A 520 -29.04 -3.85 -5.29
CA LEU A 520 -28.85 -5.28 -5.41
C LEU A 520 -30.19 -6.02 -5.26
N PRO A 521 -30.49 -7.00 -6.14
CA PRO A 521 -31.72 -7.75 -6.02
C PRO A 521 -31.73 -8.56 -4.72
N GLN A 522 -32.86 -8.51 -3.99
CA GLN A 522 -33.07 -9.26 -2.75
C GLN A 522 -33.25 -10.77 -2.99
N PHE A 523 -33.44 -11.17 -4.25
CA PHE A 523 -33.54 -12.57 -4.65
C PHE A 523 -32.81 -12.78 -5.97
N ALA A 524 -31.95 -13.79 -6.02
CA ALA A 524 -31.26 -14.20 -7.23
C ALA A 524 -31.61 -15.66 -7.56
N PRO A 525 -32.04 -15.97 -8.80
CA PRO A 525 -32.36 -17.34 -9.20
C PRO A 525 -31.12 -18.23 -9.31
N VAL A 526 -29.96 -17.66 -9.65
CA VAL A 526 -28.66 -18.35 -9.72
C VAL A 526 -27.65 -17.64 -8.82
N LEU A 527 -27.29 -18.28 -7.70
CA LEU A 527 -26.41 -17.70 -6.69
C LEU A 527 -24.99 -17.42 -7.20
N VAL A 528 -24.45 -18.29 -8.06
CA VAL A 528 -23.10 -18.14 -8.61
C VAL A 528 -22.96 -16.85 -9.42
N ASP A 529 -23.91 -16.58 -10.33
CA ASP A 529 -23.87 -15.40 -11.18
C ASP A 529 -24.10 -14.13 -10.37
N TYR A 530 -24.92 -14.23 -9.32
CA TYR A 530 -25.15 -13.15 -8.39
C TYR A 530 -23.88 -12.79 -7.59
N LEU A 531 -23.16 -13.78 -7.06
CA LEU A 531 -21.88 -13.58 -6.38
C LEU A 531 -20.81 -12.99 -7.34
N LYS A 532 -20.75 -13.47 -8.58
CA LYS A 532 -19.88 -12.88 -9.62
C LYS A 532 -20.19 -11.41 -9.87
N LYS A 533 -21.48 -11.04 -9.91
CA LYS A 533 -21.91 -9.65 -10.07
C LYS A 533 -21.52 -8.79 -8.86
N LYS A 534 -21.69 -9.30 -7.62
CA LYS A 534 -21.23 -8.61 -6.40
C LYS A 534 -19.71 -8.37 -6.44
N ARG A 535 -18.93 -9.38 -6.85
CA ARG A 535 -17.47 -9.26 -7.01
C ARG A 535 -17.09 -8.22 -8.07
N GLU A 536 -17.80 -8.19 -9.21
CA GLU A 536 -17.58 -7.16 -10.23
C GLU A 536 -17.81 -5.74 -9.69
N ILE A 537 -18.87 -5.55 -8.92
CA ILE A 537 -19.19 -4.26 -8.28
C ILE A 537 -18.11 -3.90 -7.23
N MET A 538 -17.67 -4.86 -6.42
CA MET A 538 -16.59 -4.64 -5.43
C MET A 538 -15.25 -4.30 -6.11
N ASN A 539 -14.90 -4.96 -7.22
CA ASN A 539 -13.71 -4.62 -8.01
C ASN A 539 -13.77 -3.18 -8.55
N ARG A 540 -14.95 -2.72 -9.00
CA ARG A 540 -15.14 -1.32 -9.41
C ARG A 540 -14.99 -0.36 -8.23
N LEU A 541 -15.44 -0.74 -7.03
CA LEU A 541 -15.18 0.05 -5.81
C LEU A 541 -13.67 0.15 -5.55
N CYS A 542 -12.92 -0.96 -5.64
CA CYS A 542 -11.45 -0.92 -5.50
C CYS A 542 -10.80 0.03 -6.53
N GLN A 543 -11.22 -0.04 -7.79
CA GLN A 543 -10.73 0.86 -8.85
C GLN A 543 -11.05 2.32 -8.54
N LEU A 544 -12.28 2.63 -8.07
CA LEU A 544 -12.67 3.97 -7.67
C LEU A 544 -11.81 4.47 -6.50
N VAL A 545 -11.64 3.66 -5.45
CA VAL A 545 -10.81 3.98 -4.27
C VAL A 545 -9.36 4.28 -4.67
N ALA A 546 -8.81 3.58 -5.67
CA ALA A 546 -7.47 3.85 -6.19
C ALA A 546 -7.35 5.21 -6.92
N THR A 547 -8.46 5.74 -7.46
CA THR A 547 -8.48 7.06 -8.12
C THR A 547 -8.70 8.22 -7.16
N ILE A 548 -9.34 7.98 -6.01
CA ILE A 548 -9.63 9.02 -5.02
C ILE A 548 -8.32 9.42 -4.33
N LYS A 549 -8.05 10.73 -4.28
CA LYS A 549 -6.91 11.28 -3.53
C LYS A 549 -7.21 11.27 -2.03
N ASP A 550 -6.18 11.08 -1.22
CA ASP A 550 -6.24 11.18 0.25
C ASP A 550 -7.09 10.10 0.96
N VAL A 551 -7.10 8.87 0.45
CA VAL A 551 -7.64 7.69 1.18
C VAL A 551 -6.52 6.97 1.93
N SER A 552 -6.72 6.74 3.23
CA SER A 552 -5.80 5.98 4.07
C SER A 552 -5.66 4.53 3.62
N ASP A 553 -4.48 3.95 3.87
CA ASP A 553 -4.20 2.57 3.52
C ASP A 553 -5.08 1.58 4.31
N GLN A 554 -5.60 1.99 5.47
CA GLN A 554 -6.53 1.18 6.28
C GLN A 554 -7.83 0.89 5.55
N VAL A 555 -8.39 1.92 4.88
CA VAL A 555 -9.64 1.79 4.12
C VAL A 555 -9.42 0.99 2.85
N LYS A 556 -8.28 1.18 2.17
CA LYS A 556 -7.89 0.36 1.02
C LYS A 556 -7.82 -1.12 1.41
N LEU A 557 -7.17 -1.43 2.53
CA LEU A 557 -7.08 -2.80 3.06
C LEU A 557 -8.44 -3.35 3.50
N LYS A 558 -9.33 -2.55 4.11
CA LYS A 558 -10.68 -3.01 4.46
C LYS A 558 -11.47 -3.44 3.23
N VAL A 559 -11.48 -2.61 2.18
CA VAL A 559 -12.19 -2.91 0.92
C VAL A 559 -11.56 -4.12 0.21
N LEU A 560 -10.23 -4.23 0.25
CA LEU A 560 -9.50 -5.42 -0.23
C LEU A 560 -9.99 -6.70 0.49
N PHE A 561 -10.03 -6.68 1.82
CA PHE A 561 -10.43 -7.84 2.62
C PHE A 561 -11.90 -8.22 2.38
N ASP A 562 -12.81 -7.24 2.23
CA ASP A 562 -14.20 -7.55 1.90
C ASP A 562 -14.32 -8.20 0.50
N ASN A 563 -13.49 -7.79 -0.46
CA ASN A 563 -13.45 -8.37 -1.80
C ASN A 563 -12.87 -9.80 -1.81
N GLU A 564 -11.83 -10.04 -1.01
CA GLU A 564 -11.27 -11.37 -0.80
C GLU A 564 -12.30 -12.32 -0.17
N LYS A 565 -13.09 -11.87 0.82
CA LYS A 565 -14.20 -12.66 1.37
C LYS A 565 -15.24 -13.03 0.31
N LEU A 566 -15.66 -12.07 -0.51
CA LEU A 566 -16.60 -12.34 -1.61
C LEU A 566 -16.00 -13.29 -2.66
N THR A 567 -14.71 -13.16 -2.94
CA THR A 567 -14.00 -14.02 -3.89
C THR A 567 -13.87 -15.44 -3.35
N ALA A 568 -13.47 -15.60 -2.09
CA ALA A 568 -13.41 -16.89 -1.41
C ALA A 568 -14.79 -17.55 -1.36
N LEU A 569 -15.85 -16.80 -1.02
CA LEU A 569 -17.23 -17.29 -1.04
C LEU A 569 -17.66 -17.76 -2.44
N THR A 570 -17.32 -16.98 -3.47
CA THR A 570 -17.65 -17.31 -4.86
C THR A 570 -16.98 -18.60 -5.31
N SER A 571 -15.67 -18.73 -5.10
CA SER A 571 -14.88 -19.90 -5.49
C SER A 571 -15.29 -21.14 -4.67
N PHE A 572 -15.44 -21.00 -3.36
CA PHE A 572 -15.88 -22.07 -2.48
C PHE A 572 -17.27 -22.60 -2.86
N TYR A 573 -18.24 -21.70 -3.08
CA TYR A 573 -19.59 -22.11 -3.45
C TYR A 573 -19.63 -22.75 -4.85
N GLN A 574 -18.84 -22.24 -5.81
CA GLN A 574 -18.74 -22.86 -7.14
C GLN A 574 -18.28 -24.31 -7.06
N GLU A 575 -17.25 -24.61 -6.28
CA GLU A 575 -16.76 -25.98 -6.12
C GLU A 575 -17.74 -26.87 -5.34
N VAL A 576 -18.29 -26.38 -4.24
CA VAL A 576 -19.26 -27.14 -3.43
C VAL A 576 -20.54 -27.44 -4.22
N SER A 577 -21.00 -26.52 -5.07
CA SER A 577 -22.21 -26.69 -5.87
C SER A 577 -22.13 -27.80 -6.94
N GLN A 578 -20.91 -28.23 -7.29
CA GLN A 578 -20.71 -29.33 -8.24
C GLN A 578 -21.01 -30.70 -7.62
N ASP A 579 -20.89 -30.84 -6.30
CA ASP A 579 -21.16 -32.09 -5.57
C ASP A 579 -22.41 -31.95 -4.68
N SER A 580 -23.45 -32.71 -5.04
CA SER A 580 -24.71 -32.80 -4.28
C SER A 580 -24.51 -33.10 -2.79
N LYS A 581 -23.54 -33.97 -2.43
CA LYS A 581 -23.31 -34.36 -1.03
C LYS A 581 -22.65 -33.23 -0.22
N LEU A 582 -21.71 -32.52 -0.83
CA LEU A 582 -21.09 -31.35 -0.19
C LEU A 582 -22.09 -30.21 -0.03
N THR A 583 -23.01 -30.05 -0.98
CA THR A 583 -24.09 -29.07 -0.89
C THR A 583 -25.04 -29.39 0.28
N GLU A 584 -25.42 -30.66 0.46
CA GLU A 584 -26.23 -31.09 1.62
C GLU A 584 -25.51 -30.86 2.95
N LEU A 585 -24.20 -31.17 3.01
CA LEU A 585 -23.37 -30.89 4.18
C LEU A 585 -23.31 -29.39 4.48
N LEU A 586 -23.08 -28.54 3.48
CA LEU A 586 -23.09 -27.08 3.64
C LEU A 586 -24.43 -26.58 4.21
N ILE A 587 -25.56 -27.09 3.71
CA ILE A 587 -26.90 -26.75 4.21
C ILE A 587 -27.06 -27.16 5.68
N SER A 588 -26.60 -28.36 6.06
CA SER A 588 -26.65 -28.82 7.45
C SER A 588 -25.82 -27.95 8.39
N VAL A 589 -24.59 -27.57 7.99
CA VAL A 589 -23.71 -26.69 8.78
C VAL A 589 -24.34 -25.30 8.97
N ILE A 590 -24.93 -24.73 7.92
CA ILE A 590 -25.62 -23.44 7.98
C ILE A 590 -26.84 -23.53 8.91
N LYS A 591 -27.61 -24.62 8.82
CA LYS A 591 -28.76 -24.86 9.72
C LYS A 591 -28.32 -24.95 11.17
N ASP A 592 -27.25 -25.69 11.46
CA ASP A 592 -26.77 -25.90 12.82
C ASP A 592 -26.17 -24.63 13.45
N LYS A 593 -25.45 -23.81 12.66
CA LYS A 593 -24.88 -22.54 13.15
C LYS A 593 -25.92 -21.42 13.30
N TYR A 594 -26.84 -21.27 12.34
CA TYR A 594 -27.70 -20.08 12.26
C TYR A 594 -29.21 -20.35 12.46
N GLY A 595 -29.62 -21.62 12.63
CA GLY A 595 -31.02 -21.98 12.83
C GLY A 595 -31.91 -21.73 11.61
N ILE A 596 -31.34 -21.64 10.40
CA ILE A 596 -32.07 -21.32 9.17
C ILE A 596 -32.71 -22.58 8.58
N GLN A 597 -33.93 -22.46 8.05
CA GLN A 597 -34.63 -23.54 7.33
C GLN A 597 -33.87 -23.94 6.04
N PRO A 598 -33.78 -25.25 5.71
CA PRO A 598 -32.92 -25.78 4.65
C PRO A 598 -33.27 -25.23 3.25
N ASP A 599 -34.56 -25.05 2.94
CA ASP A 599 -35.05 -24.65 1.61
C ASP A 599 -34.52 -23.27 1.15
N HIS A 600 -34.14 -22.41 2.08
CA HIS A 600 -33.59 -21.07 1.80
C HIS A 600 -32.26 -20.80 2.51
N ALA A 601 -31.62 -21.83 3.05
CA ALA A 601 -30.40 -21.68 3.85
C ALA A 601 -29.27 -21.01 3.05
N LEU A 602 -29.02 -21.47 1.82
CA LEU A 602 -27.95 -20.96 0.96
C LEU A 602 -28.19 -19.50 0.54
N ASN A 603 -29.42 -19.17 0.10
CA ASN A 603 -29.78 -17.80 -0.26
C ASN A 603 -29.66 -16.86 0.95
N LYS A 604 -30.21 -17.24 2.11
CA LYS A 604 -30.13 -16.41 3.32
C LYS A 604 -28.70 -16.25 3.83
N PHE A 605 -27.86 -17.27 3.69
CA PHE A 605 -26.45 -17.19 4.05
C PHE A 605 -25.71 -16.17 3.18
N VAL A 606 -25.85 -16.27 1.85
CA VAL A 606 -25.23 -15.32 0.90
C VAL A 606 -25.75 -13.88 1.09
N LEU A 607 -27.01 -13.73 1.50
CA LEU A 607 -27.62 -12.43 1.75
C LEU A 607 -27.14 -11.80 3.06
N TYR A 608 -27.15 -12.51 4.18
CA TYR A 608 -26.99 -11.91 5.52
C TYR A 608 -25.70 -12.29 6.25
N HIS A 609 -25.02 -13.36 5.84
CA HIS A 609 -23.91 -13.97 6.58
C HIS A 609 -22.66 -14.19 5.72
N ALA A 610 -22.51 -13.46 4.61
CA ALA A 610 -21.35 -13.58 3.73
C ALA A 610 -20.00 -13.30 4.44
N ASN A 611 -20.02 -12.52 5.52
CA ASN A 611 -18.84 -12.23 6.34
C ASN A 611 -18.27 -13.47 7.04
N ASP A 612 -19.11 -14.47 7.33
CA ASP A 612 -18.75 -15.66 8.13
C ASP A 612 -18.31 -16.84 7.25
N VAL A 613 -17.97 -16.58 5.98
CA VAL A 613 -17.63 -17.61 4.98
C VAL A 613 -16.53 -18.55 5.44
N ILE A 614 -15.49 -18.02 6.08
CA ILE A 614 -14.31 -18.79 6.51
C ILE A 614 -14.66 -19.72 7.66
N ASP A 615 -15.50 -19.22 8.55
CA ASP A 615 -16.01 -19.91 9.70
C ASP A 615 -16.91 -21.09 9.30
N VAL A 616 -17.72 -20.91 8.25
CA VAL A 616 -18.52 -21.97 7.64
C VAL A 616 -17.64 -22.96 6.87
N MET A 617 -16.67 -22.48 6.09
CA MET A 617 -15.71 -23.32 5.37
C MET A 617 -14.92 -24.24 6.32
N LYS A 618 -14.44 -23.70 7.44
CA LYS A 618 -13.81 -24.46 8.54
C LYS A 618 -14.72 -25.56 9.07
N ALA A 619 -15.99 -25.24 9.33
CA ALA A 619 -16.96 -26.21 9.85
C ALA A 619 -17.28 -27.33 8.84
N VAL A 620 -17.34 -27.01 7.54
CA VAL A 620 -17.48 -28.01 6.46
C VAL A 620 -16.24 -28.88 6.37
N PHE A 621 -15.04 -28.30 6.35
CA PHE A 621 -13.78 -29.05 6.23
C PHE A 621 -13.52 -29.99 7.41
N LYS A 622 -13.96 -29.66 8.64
CA LYS A 622 -13.90 -30.57 9.80
C LYS A 622 -14.66 -31.90 9.59
N GLN A 623 -15.63 -31.93 8.66
CA GLN A 623 -16.45 -33.11 8.37
C GLN A 623 -16.07 -33.82 7.06
N CYS A 624 -15.11 -33.27 6.31
CA CYS A 624 -14.68 -33.77 5.00
C CYS A 624 -13.35 -34.55 5.10
N PRO A 625 -13.10 -35.52 4.20
CA PRO A 625 -11.78 -36.15 4.08
C PRO A 625 -10.76 -35.20 3.42
N ASP A 626 -9.49 -35.35 3.79
CA ASP A 626 -8.37 -34.48 3.39
C ASP A 626 -8.27 -34.21 1.88
N GLN A 627 -8.52 -35.22 1.04
CA GLN A 627 -8.46 -35.08 -0.43
C GLN A 627 -9.54 -34.13 -0.98
N ILE A 628 -10.72 -34.10 -0.35
CA ILE A 628 -11.82 -33.24 -0.76
C ILE A 628 -11.56 -31.81 -0.27
N ILE A 629 -11.02 -31.66 0.94
CA ILE A 629 -10.63 -30.35 1.50
C ILE A 629 -9.72 -29.63 0.51
N LEU A 630 -8.65 -30.28 0.06
CA LEU A 630 -7.68 -29.65 -0.82
C LEU A 630 -8.26 -29.35 -2.21
N LYS A 631 -9.02 -30.28 -2.81
CA LYS A 631 -9.67 -30.04 -4.10
C LYS A 631 -10.60 -28.82 -4.09
N VAL A 632 -11.36 -28.63 -3.00
CA VAL A 632 -12.28 -27.49 -2.85
C VAL A 632 -11.51 -26.20 -2.53
N PHE A 633 -10.43 -26.29 -1.77
CA PHE A 633 -9.66 -25.13 -1.33
C PHE A 633 -8.73 -24.57 -2.41
N ASP A 634 -8.30 -25.39 -3.36
CA ASP A 634 -7.35 -25.02 -4.41
C ASP A 634 -7.80 -23.82 -5.28
N PRO A 635 -9.02 -23.81 -5.85
CA PRO A 635 -9.52 -22.62 -6.55
C PRO A 635 -9.66 -21.38 -5.65
N VAL A 636 -9.95 -21.58 -4.36
CA VAL A 636 -10.03 -20.50 -3.37
C VAL A 636 -8.65 -19.87 -3.18
N ALA A 637 -7.62 -20.69 -2.94
CA ALA A 637 -6.22 -20.30 -2.79
C ALA A 637 -5.70 -19.53 -4.01
N LEU A 638 -5.94 -20.05 -5.22
CA LEU A 638 -5.52 -19.39 -6.46
C LEU A 638 -6.22 -18.03 -6.64
N SER A 639 -7.53 -17.97 -6.41
CA SER A 639 -8.29 -16.73 -6.56
C SER A 639 -7.88 -15.66 -5.56
N PHE A 640 -7.51 -16.06 -4.34
CA PHE A 640 -6.97 -15.18 -3.30
C PHE A 640 -5.61 -14.59 -3.72
N LEU A 641 -4.65 -15.44 -4.10
CA LEU A 641 -3.30 -14.99 -4.49
C LEU A 641 -3.32 -14.03 -5.69
N ASN A 642 -4.16 -14.29 -6.69
CA ASN A 642 -4.30 -13.41 -7.84
C ASN A 642 -4.82 -12.03 -7.43
N LEU A 643 -5.83 -12.00 -6.56
CA LEU A 643 -6.45 -10.76 -6.08
C LEU A 643 -5.46 -9.93 -5.24
N GLU A 644 -4.66 -10.58 -4.38
CA GLU A 644 -3.58 -9.94 -3.64
C GLU A 644 -2.54 -9.30 -4.58
N SER A 645 -2.10 -10.04 -5.60
CA SER A 645 -1.14 -9.52 -6.59
C SER A 645 -1.68 -8.32 -7.38
N GLU A 646 -2.95 -8.36 -7.79
CA GLU A 646 -3.60 -7.34 -8.60
C GLU A 646 -3.97 -6.10 -7.77
N LEU A 647 -4.61 -6.27 -6.63
CA LEU A 647 -5.19 -5.16 -5.88
C LEU A 647 -4.22 -4.57 -4.84
N LYS A 648 -3.60 -5.38 -3.97
CA LYS A 648 -2.73 -4.86 -2.90
C LYS A 648 -1.46 -4.25 -3.48
N TYR A 649 -0.76 -4.99 -4.34
CA TYR A 649 0.55 -4.57 -4.85
C TYR A 649 0.48 -3.73 -6.13
N SER A 650 -0.36 -4.10 -7.11
CA SER A 650 -0.39 -3.39 -8.39
C SER A 650 -1.26 -2.12 -8.34
N LEU A 651 -2.48 -2.21 -7.79
CA LEU A 651 -3.44 -1.12 -7.77
C LEU A 651 -3.20 -0.15 -6.59
N PHE A 652 -3.21 -0.66 -5.36
CA PHE A 652 -3.06 0.14 -4.15
C PHE A 652 -1.61 0.44 -3.76
N LYS A 653 -0.66 -0.35 -4.27
CA LYS A 653 0.79 -0.22 -4.00
C LYS A 653 1.13 -0.24 -2.50
N VAL A 654 0.37 -1.00 -1.72
CA VAL A 654 0.60 -1.17 -0.27
C VAL A 654 1.54 -2.35 -0.08
N SER A 655 2.81 -2.06 0.21
CA SER A 655 3.84 -3.10 0.40
C SER A 655 4.11 -3.44 1.86
N ARG A 656 3.76 -2.56 2.81
CA ARG A 656 3.96 -2.78 4.25
C ARG A 656 2.75 -2.28 5.03
N TYR A 657 2.38 -3.04 6.06
CA TYR A 657 1.41 -2.63 7.05
C TYR A 657 1.99 -1.47 7.87
N SER A 658 1.29 -0.34 7.94
CA SER A 658 1.67 0.79 8.78
C SER A 658 1.27 0.54 10.23
N SER A 659 1.97 1.15 11.19
CA SER A 659 1.66 1.04 12.63
C SER A 659 0.32 1.68 13.03
N GLU A 660 -0.33 2.38 12.10
CA GLU A 660 -1.56 3.12 12.36
C GLU A 660 -2.82 2.26 12.18
N ILE A 661 -2.71 1.06 11.60
CA ILE A 661 -3.88 0.22 11.31
C ILE A 661 -4.47 -0.32 12.61
N THR A 662 -5.73 0.03 12.87
CA THR A 662 -6.36 -0.19 14.19
C THR A 662 -7.57 -1.12 14.18
N PHE A 663 -8.21 -1.35 13.03
CA PHE A 663 -9.45 -2.14 12.95
C PHE A 663 -9.59 -3.06 11.73
N SER A 664 -8.67 -3.00 10.75
CA SER A 664 -8.64 -3.93 9.62
C SER A 664 -7.49 -4.91 9.82
N HIS A 665 -7.76 -6.22 9.79
CA HIS A 665 -6.75 -7.26 9.93
C HIS A 665 -6.85 -8.27 8.78
N PRO A 666 -5.75 -8.96 8.45
CA PRO A 666 -5.76 -10.03 7.46
C PRO A 666 -6.84 -11.06 7.78
N ILE A 667 -7.47 -11.55 6.72
CA ILE A 667 -8.65 -12.42 6.78
C ILE A 667 -8.43 -13.70 7.60
N PHE A 668 -7.22 -14.27 7.53
CA PHE A 668 -6.89 -15.53 8.18
C PHE A 668 -6.27 -15.38 9.58
N LEU A 669 -6.17 -14.15 10.11
CA LEU A 669 -5.55 -13.90 11.43
C LEU A 669 -6.29 -14.62 12.57
N GLU A 670 -7.62 -14.57 12.57
CA GLU A 670 -8.47 -15.19 13.60
C GLU A 670 -8.69 -16.70 13.35
N GLU A 671 -8.35 -17.19 12.16
CA GLU A 671 -8.72 -18.52 11.66
C GLU A 671 -7.51 -19.45 11.51
N THR A 672 -6.60 -19.42 12.49
CA THR A 672 -5.42 -20.30 12.54
C THR A 672 -5.78 -21.79 12.53
N GLU A 673 -6.95 -22.18 13.07
CA GLU A 673 -7.46 -23.55 13.02
C GLU A 673 -7.72 -24.04 11.59
N LEU A 674 -8.24 -23.17 10.71
CA LEU A 674 -8.49 -23.53 9.32
C LEU A 674 -7.17 -23.79 8.59
N LEU A 675 -6.17 -22.94 8.79
CA LEU A 675 -4.83 -23.11 8.21
C LEU A 675 -4.19 -24.42 8.68
N GLN A 676 -4.36 -24.80 9.95
CA GLN A 676 -3.89 -26.08 10.48
C GLN A 676 -4.58 -27.29 9.84
N LEU A 677 -5.90 -27.21 9.59
CA LEU A 677 -6.65 -28.27 8.92
C LEU A 677 -6.16 -28.46 7.47
N ILE A 678 -5.95 -27.36 6.75
CA ILE A 678 -5.43 -27.39 5.37
C ILE A 678 -4.01 -27.96 5.37
N ASP A 679 -3.16 -27.53 6.31
CA ASP A 679 -1.79 -28.03 6.40
C ASP A 679 -1.73 -29.53 6.73
N LYS A 680 -2.59 -29.99 7.65
CA LYS A 680 -2.73 -31.42 7.96
C LYS A 680 -3.21 -32.22 6.75
N ALA A 681 -4.20 -31.71 6.01
CA ALA A 681 -4.67 -32.34 4.79
C ALA A 681 -3.55 -32.44 3.74
N LEU A 682 -2.70 -31.40 3.64
CA LEU A 682 -1.54 -31.37 2.75
C LEU A 682 -0.50 -32.43 3.12
N GLN A 683 -0.27 -32.65 4.43
CA GLN A 683 0.67 -33.67 4.91
C GLN A 683 0.23 -35.10 4.60
N ASN A 684 -1.07 -35.36 4.56
CA ASN A 684 -1.61 -36.72 4.35
C ASN A 684 -1.72 -37.12 2.87
N LEU A 685 -1.42 -36.21 1.95
CA LEU A 685 -1.65 -36.42 0.51
C LEU A 685 -0.41 -37.01 -0.19
N PRO A 686 -0.56 -38.03 -1.06
CA PRO A 686 0.58 -38.64 -1.75
C PRO A 686 1.21 -37.69 -2.78
N THR A 687 2.55 -37.69 -2.86
CA THR A 687 3.36 -36.96 -3.85
C THR A 687 3.35 -37.64 -5.23
N SER A 688 2.17 -37.95 -5.77
CA SER A 688 2.01 -38.40 -7.15
C SER A 688 1.83 -37.22 -8.10
N LYS A 689 2.22 -37.40 -9.38
CA LYS A 689 2.14 -36.36 -10.42
C LYS A 689 0.76 -35.73 -10.55
N ASP A 690 -0.31 -36.51 -10.36
CA ASP A 690 -1.69 -36.05 -10.48
C ASP A 690 -2.09 -34.97 -9.45
N TYR A 691 -1.34 -34.84 -8.35
CA TYR A 691 -1.58 -33.85 -7.30
C TYR A 691 -0.52 -32.75 -7.26
N HIS A 692 0.42 -32.70 -8.20
CA HIS A 692 1.50 -31.70 -8.16
C HIS A 692 0.99 -30.27 -8.21
N ASP A 693 -0.03 -30.00 -9.03
CA ASP A 693 -0.61 -28.65 -9.17
C ASP A 693 -1.31 -28.24 -7.87
N LEU A 694 -2.16 -29.12 -7.35
CA LEU A 694 -2.84 -28.96 -6.06
C LEU A 694 -1.87 -28.73 -4.89
N LEU A 695 -0.82 -29.54 -4.82
CA LEU A 695 0.21 -29.42 -3.79
C LEU A 695 0.95 -28.08 -3.91
N PHE A 696 1.20 -27.62 -5.13
CA PHE A 696 1.90 -26.38 -5.40
C PHE A 696 1.07 -25.16 -4.98
N ASP A 697 -0.17 -25.06 -5.47
CA ASP A 697 -1.02 -23.88 -5.28
C ASP A 697 -1.40 -23.69 -3.80
N VAL A 698 -1.74 -24.78 -3.10
CA VAL A 698 -2.02 -24.72 -1.65
C VAL A 698 -0.76 -24.43 -0.85
N SER A 699 0.39 -25.03 -1.18
CA SER A 699 1.66 -24.72 -0.48
C SER A 699 2.09 -23.26 -0.68
N ARG A 700 1.88 -22.72 -1.89
CA ARG A 700 2.14 -21.33 -2.24
C ARG A 700 1.26 -20.39 -1.42
N PHE A 701 -0.03 -20.71 -1.30
CA PHE A 701 -0.97 -19.96 -0.48
C PHE A 701 -0.60 -19.98 1.00
N LEU A 702 -0.26 -21.16 1.56
CA LEU A 702 0.17 -21.27 2.96
C LEU A 702 1.45 -20.45 3.20
N TYR A 703 2.44 -20.56 2.31
CA TYR A 703 3.67 -19.76 2.41
C TYR A 703 3.38 -18.25 2.39
N TYR A 704 2.53 -17.77 1.48
CA TYR A 704 2.14 -16.36 1.42
C TYR A 704 1.43 -15.91 2.71
N THR A 705 0.38 -16.63 3.12
CA THR A 705 -0.44 -16.24 4.27
C THR A 705 0.32 -16.27 5.58
N PHE A 706 1.15 -17.29 5.83
CA PHE A 706 1.96 -17.33 7.04
C PHE A 706 2.97 -16.16 7.10
N ASN A 707 3.62 -15.83 5.99
CA ASN A 707 4.53 -14.68 5.95
C ASN A 707 3.81 -13.35 6.10
N ASP A 708 2.64 -13.19 5.49
CA ASP A 708 1.81 -11.99 5.64
C ASP A 708 1.34 -11.79 7.09
N LEU A 709 0.93 -12.88 7.76
CA LEU A 709 0.58 -12.87 9.18
C LEU A 709 1.79 -12.58 10.09
N ILE A 710 2.99 -13.08 9.76
CA ILE A 710 4.22 -12.75 10.49
C ILE A 710 4.55 -11.26 10.33
N LEU A 711 4.41 -10.70 9.12
CA LEU A 711 4.61 -9.26 8.90
C LEU A 711 3.60 -8.42 9.68
N TRP A 712 2.33 -8.81 9.68
CA TRP A 712 1.28 -8.14 10.45
C TRP A 712 1.63 -8.10 11.96
N ASN A 713 1.97 -9.25 12.54
CA ASN A 713 2.24 -9.39 13.96
C ASN A 713 3.56 -8.73 14.43
N ARG A 714 4.50 -8.43 13.54
CA ARG A 714 5.72 -7.66 13.91
C ARG A 714 5.40 -6.22 14.30
N ASN A 715 4.26 -5.69 13.82
CA ASN A 715 3.83 -4.31 14.09
C ASN A 715 2.99 -4.18 15.36
N GLU A 716 2.25 -5.22 15.74
CA GLU A 716 1.48 -5.26 16.98
C GLU A 716 2.28 -5.93 18.11
N ASN A 717 2.23 -5.39 19.33
CA ASN A 717 2.90 -5.96 20.51
C ASN A 717 2.33 -7.33 20.98
N GLN A 718 1.67 -8.09 20.10
CA GLN A 718 1.01 -9.37 20.39
C GLN A 718 1.96 -10.57 20.18
N ARG A 719 2.93 -10.75 21.09
CA ARG A 719 3.92 -11.84 21.01
C ARG A 719 3.30 -13.25 21.05
N SER A 720 2.18 -13.44 21.75
CA SER A 720 1.53 -14.76 21.93
C SER A 720 1.00 -15.37 20.62
N ILE A 721 0.44 -14.55 19.72
CA ILE A 721 -0.07 -15.02 18.43
C ILE A 721 1.09 -15.37 17.51
N SER A 722 2.19 -14.59 17.55
CA SER A 722 3.39 -14.88 16.75
C SER A 722 4.04 -16.21 17.12
N GLU A 723 4.12 -16.55 18.42
CA GLU A 723 4.63 -17.85 18.89
C GLU A 723 3.73 -19.01 18.47
N THR A 724 2.41 -18.81 18.46
CA THR A 724 1.44 -19.82 18.00
C THR A 724 1.53 -20.05 16.49
N ILE A 725 1.67 -18.98 15.71
CA ILE A 725 1.86 -19.07 14.25
C ILE A 725 3.19 -19.72 13.90
N GLN A 726 4.27 -19.37 14.62
CA GLN A 726 5.60 -19.88 14.34
C GLN A 726 5.80 -21.34 14.80
N SER A 727 5.07 -21.79 15.82
CA SER A 727 5.04 -23.19 16.24
C SER A 727 4.20 -24.09 15.33
N THR A 728 3.18 -23.53 14.67
CA THR A 728 2.29 -24.27 13.76
C THR A 728 2.83 -24.32 12.33
N PHE A 729 3.55 -23.28 11.89
CA PHE A 729 4.14 -23.21 10.56
C PHE A 729 5.51 -23.92 10.51
N ASP A 730 5.54 -25.16 10.02
CA ASP A 730 6.79 -25.81 9.61
C ASP A 730 7.24 -25.27 8.24
N ARG A 731 7.88 -24.10 8.30
CA ARG A 731 8.38 -23.38 7.13
C ARG A 731 9.31 -24.24 6.27
N LYS A 732 10.22 -24.98 6.88
CA LYS A 732 11.22 -25.77 6.14
C LYS A 732 10.54 -26.86 5.30
N ARG A 733 9.50 -27.51 5.84
CA ARG A 733 8.75 -28.52 5.10
C ARG A 733 8.05 -27.95 3.87
N ILE A 734 7.32 -26.84 4.02
CA ILE A 734 6.58 -26.22 2.91
C ILE A 734 7.55 -25.75 1.82
N VAL A 735 8.66 -25.13 2.19
CA VAL A 735 9.71 -24.74 1.24
C VAL A 735 10.32 -25.94 0.52
N ASN A 736 10.62 -27.02 1.23
CA ASN A 736 11.15 -28.25 0.62
C ASN A 736 10.15 -28.90 -0.35
N LEU A 737 8.86 -28.89 -0.04
CA LEU A 737 7.80 -29.37 -0.94
C LEU A 737 7.72 -28.51 -2.21
N LEU A 738 7.77 -27.19 -2.05
CA LEU A 738 7.79 -26.24 -3.16
C LEU A 738 9.03 -26.41 -4.07
N ILE A 739 10.20 -26.68 -3.48
CA ILE A 739 11.44 -27.00 -4.22
C ILE A 739 11.31 -28.33 -4.97
N TYR A 740 10.75 -29.37 -4.32
CA TYR A 740 10.50 -30.67 -4.95
C TYR A 740 9.63 -30.56 -6.21
N LEU A 741 8.65 -29.64 -6.22
CA LEU A 741 7.75 -29.41 -7.36
C LEU A 741 8.39 -28.64 -8.53
N ARG A 742 9.63 -28.14 -8.38
CA ARG A 742 10.47 -27.51 -9.41
C ARG A 742 9.91 -26.22 -10.06
N ARG A 743 8.89 -25.58 -9.49
CA ARG A 743 8.29 -24.31 -9.95
C ARG A 743 8.89 -23.09 -9.25
N HIS A 744 10.20 -22.90 -9.41
CA HIS A 744 10.97 -21.95 -8.60
C HIS A 744 10.67 -20.46 -8.85
N SER A 745 10.22 -20.06 -10.05
CA SER A 745 10.03 -18.64 -10.40
C SER A 745 8.96 -17.96 -9.56
N GLU A 746 7.81 -18.60 -9.40
CA GLU A 746 6.65 -18.04 -8.70
C GLU A 746 6.88 -17.91 -7.19
N ILE A 747 7.69 -18.80 -6.62
CA ILE A 747 8.05 -18.77 -5.20
C ILE A 747 9.12 -17.69 -4.95
N LEU A 748 10.08 -17.53 -5.86
CA LEU A 748 11.10 -16.49 -5.77
C LEU A 748 10.47 -15.10 -5.75
N GLU A 749 9.44 -14.85 -6.57
CA GLU A 749 8.70 -13.58 -6.58
C GLU A 749 8.08 -13.28 -5.20
N ILE A 750 7.47 -14.28 -4.57
CA ILE A 750 6.87 -14.13 -3.23
C ILE A 750 7.95 -13.96 -2.15
N ALA A 751 9.02 -14.77 -2.20
CA ALA A 751 10.10 -14.70 -1.22
C ALA A 751 10.85 -13.35 -1.30
N GLU A 752 11.04 -12.80 -2.50
CA GLU A 752 11.61 -11.48 -2.73
C GLU A 752 10.70 -10.37 -2.17
N GLN A 753 9.39 -10.48 -2.39
CA GLN A 753 8.39 -9.57 -1.86
C GLN A 753 8.41 -9.50 -0.32
N PHE A 754 8.53 -10.64 0.36
CA PHE A 754 8.65 -10.70 1.82
C PHE A 754 10.07 -10.47 2.35
N GLN A 755 11.05 -10.27 1.46
CA GLN A 755 12.48 -10.18 1.80
C GLN A 755 12.98 -11.39 2.60
N ASP A 756 12.47 -12.56 2.26
CA ASP A 756 12.76 -13.81 2.93
C ASP A 756 14.00 -14.51 2.35
N PHE A 757 15.17 -13.94 2.62
CA PHE A 757 16.42 -14.33 1.99
C PHE A 757 16.79 -15.81 2.21
N ILE A 758 16.44 -16.41 3.35
CA ILE A 758 16.75 -17.83 3.63
C ILE A 758 16.05 -18.73 2.60
N THR A 759 14.78 -18.48 2.29
CA THR A 759 14.05 -19.29 1.31
C THR A 759 14.50 -19.01 -0.12
N VAL A 760 14.88 -17.77 -0.43
CA VAL A 760 15.55 -17.46 -1.70
C VAL A 760 16.83 -18.29 -1.83
N LEU A 761 17.64 -18.39 -0.77
CA LEU A 761 18.88 -19.16 -0.76
C LEU A 761 18.64 -20.68 -0.87
N ASP A 762 17.64 -21.23 -0.18
CA ASP A 762 17.25 -22.65 -0.31
C ASP A 762 16.98 -23.00 -1.78
N ILE A 763 16.24 -22.13 -2.49
CA ILE A 763 15.88 -22.32 -3.90
C ILE A 763 17.09 -22.15 -4.83
N LEU A 764 17.88 -21.09 -4.62
CA LEU A 764 19.03 -20.81 -5.48
C LEU A 764 20.15 -21.85 -5.30
N ASP A 765 20.35 -22.37 -4.09
CA ASP A 765 21.34 -23.40 -3.81
C ASP A 765 20.92 -24.77 -4.36
N ASP A 766 19.64 -25.15 -4.28
CA ASP A 766 19.14 -26.36 -4.96
C ASP A 766 19.31 -26.28 -6.49
N GLN A 767 19.03 -25.11 -7.09
CA GLN A 767 19.32 -24.87 -8.51
C GLN A 767 20.82 -25.00 -8.81
N ARG A 768 21.67 -24.44 -7.96
CA ARG A 768 23.13 -24.51 -8.07
C ARG A 768 23.62 -25.96 -8.02
N GLU A 769 23.15 -26.76 -7.07
CA GLU A 769 23.52 -28.16 -6.92
C GLU A 769 23.05 -29.01 -8.10
N THR A 770 21.81 -28.77 -8.56
CA THR A 770 21.25 -29.45 -9.73
C THR A 770 22.11 -29.18 -10.97
N ILE A 771 22.45 -27.91 -11.23
CA ILE A 771 23.32 -27.53 -12.36
C ILE A 771 24.71 -28.16 -12.20
N ASN A 772 25.31 -28.10 -11.01
CA ASN A 772 26.64 -28.68 -10.76
C ASN A 772 26.66 -30.20 -10.92
N SER A 773 25.57 -30.90 -10.57
CA SER A 773 25.45 -32.35 -10.79
C SER A 773 25.37 -32.69 -12.27
N GLN A 774 24.70 -31.87 -13.08
CA GLN A 774 24.59 -32.03 -14.53
C GLN A 774 25.92 -31.74 -15.24
N ILE A 775 26.65 -30.70 -14.81
CA ILE A 775 28.00 -30.36 -15.30
C ILE A 775 28.97 -31.52 -15.12
N LYS A 776 28.87 -32.26 -14.00
CA LYS A 776 29.71 -33.45 -13.75
C LYS A 776 29.43 -34.60 -14.71
N CYS A 777 28.24 -34.66 -15.30
CA CYS A 777 27.84 -35.73 -16.21
C CYS A 777 28.16 -35.38 -17.67
N ASP A 778 27.82 -34.18 -18.14
CA ASP A 778 28.15 -33.66 -19.47
C ASP A 778 28.03 -32.12 -19.54
N LEU A 779 28.99 -31.44 -20.17
CA LEU A 779 28.96 -29.98 -20.36
C LEU A 779 28.28 -29.64 -21.69
N THR A 780 27.06 -29.09 -21.63
CA THR A 780 26.34 -28.59 -22.81
C THR A 780 26.22 -27.06 -22.75
N PRO A 781 26.16 -26.36 -23.90
CA PRO A 781 26.02 -24.89 -23.93
C PRO A 781 24.73 -24.40 -23.27
N GLU A 782 23.69 -25.23 -23.19
CA GLU A 782 22.45 -24.90 -22.46
C GLU A 782 22.64 -24.88 -20.94
N ILE A 783 23.47 -25.77 -20.39
CA ILE A 783 23.77 -25.82 -18.96
C ILE A 783 24.62 -24.60 -18.56
N GLU A 784 25.59 -24.21 -19.38
CA GLU A 784 26.40 -23.01 -19.17
C GLU A 784 25.54 -21.73 -19.17
N LYS A 785 24.58 -21.63 -20.10
CA LYS A 785 23.61 -20.53 -20.12
C LYS A 785 22.77 -20.48 -18.83
N ARG A 786 22.33 -21.63 -18.32
CA ARG A 786 21.58 -21.71 -17.04
C ARG A 786 22.44 -21.32 -15.84
N GLN A 787 23.71 -21.73 -15.82
CA GLN A 787 24.66 -21.35 -14.79
C GLN A 787 24.89 -19.82 -14.78
N ASN A 788 25.09 -19.22 -15.94
CA ASN A 788 25.24 -17.75 -16.06
C ASN A 788 23.97 -17.02 -15.63
N ALA A 789 22.79 -17.53 -15.99
CA ALA A 789 21.52 -16.96 -15.54
C ALA A 789 21.36 -17.01 -14.00
N LEU A 790 21.82 -18.08 -13.36
CA LEU A 790 21.81 -18.21 -11.90
C LEU A 790 22.79 -17.22 -11.24
N LEU A 791 23.99 -17.05 -11.78
CA LEU A 791 24.96 -16.07 -11.29
C LEU A 791 24.42 -14.64 -11.38
N MET A 792 23.73 -14.30 -12.48
CA MET A 792 23.08 -12.99 -12.64
C MET A 792 21.99 -12.76 -11.59
N LYS A 793 21.26 -13.80 -11.15
CA LYS A 793 20.29 -13.68 -10.04
C LYS A 793 20.98 -13.37 -8.71
N PHE A 794 22.05 -14.08 -8.36
CA PHE A 794 22.83 -13.76 -7.16
C PHE A 794 23.35 -12.32 -7.22
N HIS A 795 23.92 -11.91 -8.35
CA HIS A 795 24.39 -10.53 -8.55
C HIS A 795 23.29 -9.50 -8.32
N HIS A 796 22.10 -9.74 -8.88
CA HIS A 796 20.93 -8.89 -8.67
C HIS A 796 20.57 -8.75 -7.18
N PHE A 797 20.57 -9.85 -6.42
CA PHE A 797 20.29 -9.81 -4.97
C PHE A 797 21.38 -9.08 -4.18
N PHE A 798 22.66 -9.28 -4.53
CA PHE A 798 23.76 -8.55 -3.90
C PHE A 798 23.68 -7.04 -4.17
N GLU A 799 23.35 -6.61 -5.39
CA GLU A 799 23.22 -5.18 -5.72
C GLU A 799 21.98 -4.53 -5.10
N THR A 800 20.86 -5.26 -5.05
CA THR A 800 19.57 -4.70 -4.60
C THR A 800 19.49 -4.63 -3.07
N TYR A 801 19.97 -5.66 -2.35
CA TYR A 801 19.81 -5.79 -0.90
C TYR A 801 21.13 -5.66 -0.10
N GLY A 802 22.28 -5.68 -0.77
CA GLY A 802 23.59 -5.44 -0.16
C GLY A 802 23.94 -6.39 0.99
N PHE A 803 24.46 -5.83 2.08
CA PHE A 803 25.01 -6.59 3.21
C PHE A 803 23.96 -7.46 3.95
N GLN A 804 22.68 -7.08 3.95
CA GLN A 804 21.63 -7.88 4.59
C GLN A 804 21.44 -9.24 3.92
N PHE A 805 21.46 -9.26 2.58
CA PHE A 805 21.45 -10.51 1.83
C PHE A 805 22.78 -11.26 1.97
N ALA A 806 23.91 -10.55 1.90
CA ALA A 806 25.22 -11.19 2.00
C ALA A 806 25.46 -11.91 3.34
N SER A 807 25.13 -11.25 4.46
CA SER A 807 25.26 -11.83 5.80
C SER A 807 24.40 -13.08 5.98
N THR A 808 23.15 -13.05 5.51
CA THR A 808 22.26 -14.22 5.54
C THR A 808 22.76 -15.35 4.64
N LEU A 809 23.30 -15.03 3.46
CA LEU A 809 23.93 -15.99 2.54
C LEU A 809 25.14 -16.69 3.17
N TYR A 810 26.05 -15.93 3.78
CA TYR A 810 27.25 -16.53 4.39
C TYR A 810 26.90 -17.38 5.61
N GLN A 811 25.99 -16.89 6.46
CA GLN A 811 25.47 -17.66 7.59
C GLN A 811 24.82 -18.96 7.12
N TYR A 812 23.98 -18.90 6.09
CA TYR A 812 23.33 -20.07 5.49
C TYR A 812 24.33 -21.14 5.02
N TYR A 813 25.39 -20.76 4.30
CA TYR A 813 26.38 -21.73 3.84
C TYR A 813 27.22 -22.32 4.98
N ILE A 814 27.48 -21.56 6.05
CA ILE A 814 28.18 -22.04 7.23
C ILE A 814 27.32 -23.06 7.98
N ASP A 815 26.05 -22.73 8.21
CA ASP A 815 25.09 -23.59 8.91
C ASP A 815 24.83 -24.89 8.16
N ASN A 816 24.83 -24.85 6.82
CA ASN A 816 24.69 -26.04 5.96
C ASN A 816 26.00 -26.80 5.71
N HIS A 817 27.07 -26.52 6.47
CA HIS A 817 28.38 -27.18 6.34
C HIS A 817 29.04 -27.07 4.94
N LYS A 818 28.80 -25.96 4.22
CA LYS A 818 29.39 -25.64 2.91
C LYS A 818 30.32 -24.41 2.95
N PRO A 819 31.30 -24.31 3.87
CA PRO A 819 32.13 -23.11 4.01
C PRO A 819 32.98 -22.81 2.77
N LYS A 820 33.36 -23.83 1.99
CA LYS A 820 34.09 -23.64 0.73
C LYS A 820 33.31 -22.78 -0.26
N VAL A 821 31.99 -22.92 -0.30
CA VAL A 821 31.13 -22.14 -1.20
C VAL A 821 31.00 -20.70 -0.70
N ALA A 822 30.87 -20.50 0.60
CA ALA A 822 30.87 -19.15 1.20
C ALA A 822 32.15 -18.39 0.87
N LEU A 823 33.32 -19.04 0.99
CA LEU A 823 34.63 -18.41 0.82
C LEU A 823 35.01 -18.15 -0.64
N LEU A 824 34.66 -19.06 -1.56
CA LEU A 824 35.15 -19.01 -2.95
C LEU A 824 34.05 -18.76 -3.98
N GLY A 825 32.79 -18.75 -3.56
CA GLY A 825 31.65 -18.72 -4.48
C GLY A 825 31.39 -17.37 -5.14
N PHE A 826 31.78 -16.26 -4.49
CA PHE A 826 31.38 -14.91 -4.87
C PHE A 826 32.55 -13.91 -4.75
N PRO A 827 33.58 -14.02 -5.61
CA PRO A 827 34.80 -13.20 -5.50
C PRO A 827 34.57 -11.70 -5.67
N GLU A 828 33.54 -11.30 -6.43
CA GLU A 828 33.19 -9.89 -6.68
C GLU A 828 32.61 -9.18 -5.44
N PHE A 829 32.05 -9.94 -4.49
CA PHE A 829 31.36 -9.41 -3.30
C PHE A 829 32.12 -9.71 -1.99
N ASP A 830 33.43 -9.88 -2.07
CA ASP A 830 34.28 -10.24 -0.92
C ASP A 830 34.29 -9.18 0.20
N HIS A 831 34.08 -7.91 -0.14
CA HIS A 831 33.94 -6.83 0.85
C HIS A 831 32.79 -7.07 1.84
N TYR A 832 31.71 -7.74 1.43
CA TYR A 832 30.65 -8.15 2.36
C TYR A 832 31.04 -9.36 3.21
N LEU A 833 31.90 -10.25 2.70
CA LEU A 833 32.43 -11.37 3.47
C LEU A 833 33.37 -10.86 4.56
N GLU A 834 34.16 -9.83 4.26
CA GLU A 834 34.98 -9.09 5.24
C GLU A 834 34.14 -8.56 6.40
N GLN A 835 33.15 -7.73 6.06
CA GLN A 835 32.26 -7.11 7.03
C GLN A 835 31.53 -8.17 7.87
N PHE A 836 31.19 -9.32 7.29
CA PHE A 836 30.53 -10.42 8.01
C PHE A 836 31.46 -11.08 9.03
N PHE A 837 32.74 -11.31 8.69
CA PHE A 837 33.72 -11.87 9.62
C PHE A 837 34.13 -10.88 10.71
N GLU A 838 34.17 -9.58 10.41
CA GLU A 838 34.41 -8.54 11.43
C GLU A 838 33.29 -8.47 12.47
N GLN A 839 32.03 -8.60 12.05
CA GLN A 839 30.88 -8.58 12.97
C GLN A 839 30.72 -9.85 13.79
N ASN A 840 31.27 -10.99 13.33
CA ASN A 840 31.11 -12.30 13.96
C ASN A 840 32.46 -12.92 14.36
N SER A 841 33.45 -12.09 14.73
CA SER A 841 34.81 -12.50 15.06
C SER A 841 34.87 -13.68 16.04
N ASP A 842 34.05 -13.64 17.08
CA ASP A 842 34.11 -14.55 18.23
C ASP A 842 33.62 -15.98 17.89
N ARG A 843 32.76 -16.12 16.88
CA ARG A 843 32.19 -17.43 16.47
C ARG A 843 32.87 -17.99 15.23
N LEU A 844 33.39 -17.13 14.35
CA LEU A 844 33.90 -17.51 13.03
C LEU A 844 35.41 -17.32 12.86
N GLY A 845 36.14 -17.04 13.94
CA GLY A 845 37.62 -16.91 13.93
C GLY A 845 38.33 -18.08 13.24
N LYS A 846 37.84 -19.32 13.41
CA LYS A 846 38.35 -20.55 12.76
C LYS A 846 38.29 -20.56 11.24
N LEU A 847 37.40 -19.78 10.62
CA LEU A 847 37.21 -19.73 9.17
C LEU A 847 37.77 -18.42 8.58
N ALA A 848 37.76 -17.34 9.35
CA ALA A 848 38.13 -16.01 8.91
C ALA A 848 39.59 -15.92 8.40
N TRP A 849 40.54 -16.60 9.04
CA TRP A 849 41.95 -16.61 8.61
C TRP A 849 42.17 -17.28 7.25
N ILE A 850 41.30 -18.20 6.83
CA ILE A 850 41.40 -18.90 5.54
C ILE A 850 41.18 -17.92 4.40
N ARG A 851 40.19 -17.02 4.55
CA ARG A 851 39.95 -15.92 3.62
C ARG A 851 41.20 -15.05 3.49
N ASP A 852 41.74 -14.59 4.62
CA ASP A 852 42.88 -13.68 4.65
C ASP A 852 44.09 -14.24 3.88
N LEU A 853 44.34 -15.55 4.02
CA LEU A 853 45.36 -16.25 3.23
C LEU A 853 45.07 -16.29 1.72
N ILE A 854 43.81 -16.50 1.31
CA ILE A 854 43.42 -16.50 -0.11
C ILE A 854 43.70 -15.13 -0.75
N TYR A 855 43.42 -14.05 -0.02
CA TYR A 855 43.63 -12.68 -0.48
C TYR A 855 45.03 -12.14 -0.23
N LYS A 856 45.94 -12.97 0.29
CA LYS A 856 47.34 -12.63 0.61
C LYS A 856 47.48 -11.53 1.68
N ASP A 857 46.46 -11.34 2.52
CA ASP A 857 46.56 -10.54 3.74
C ASP A 857 47.11 -11.41 4.88
N TYR A 858 48.42 -11.64 4.81
CA TYR A 858 49.10 -12.48 5.78
C TYR A 858 49.14 -11.86 7.19
N PHE A 859 49.00 -10.54 7.32
CA PHE A 859 49.02 -9.87 8.62
C PHE A 859 47.75 -10.17 9.40
N SER A 860 46.58 -9.91 8.79
CA SER A 860 45.29 -10.20 9.40
C SER A 860 45.11 -11.69 9.67
N ALA A 861 45.58 -12.55 8.75
CA ALA A 861 45.61 -14.00 8.95
C ALA A 861 46.39 -14.39 10.21
N ALA A 862 47.60 -13.83 10.39
CA ALA A 862 48.45 -14.12 11.54
C ALA A 862 47.83 -13.63 12.84
N GLN A 863 47.23 -12.42 12.84
CA GLN A 863 46.58 -11.86 14.01
C GLN A 863 45.36 -12.69 14.44
N ARG A 864 44.48 -13.07 13.50
CA ARG A 864 43.31 -13.91 13.81
C ARG A 864 43.69 -15.30 14.31
N LEU A 865 44.71 -15.93 13.71
CA LEU A 865 45.24 -17.21 14.18
C LEU A 865 45.84 -17.12 15.59
N ALA A 866 46.55 -16.03 15.90
CA ALA A 866 47.12 -15.81 17.22
C ALA A 866 46.03 -15.57 18.28
N ASN A 867 45.00 -14.80 17.95
CA ASN A 867 43.86 -14.53 18.84
C ASN A 867 43.05 -15.82 19.11
N GLU A 868 42.71 -16.59 18.08
CA GLU A 868 41.98 -17.86 18.21
C GLU A 868 42.74 -18.86 19.12
N ALA A 869 44.07 -18.96 18.94
CA ALA A 869 44.93 -19.82 19.75
C ALA A 869 44.92 -19.42 21.24
N SER A 870 44.73 -18.12 21.52
CA SER A 870 44.67 -17.56 22.87
C SER A 870 43.30 -17.71 23.55
N GLU A 871 42.20 -17.56 22.81
CA GLU A 871 40.83 -17.55 23.35
C GLU A 871 40.32 -18.95 23.70
N ASN A 872 40.62 -19.96 22.86
CA ASN A 872 40.11 -21.31 23.06
C ASN A 872 40.96 -22.14 24.04
N GLN A 873 40.70 -22.03 25.34
CA GLN A 873 41.43 -22.77 26.38
C GLN A 873 41.27 -24.31 26.34
N ASN A 874 40.21 -24.82 25.70
CA ASN A 874 39.89 -26.25 25.65
C ASN A 874 40.40 -26.97 24.39
N GLU A 875 41.11 -26.27 23.50
CA GLU A 875 41.66 -26.91 22.30
C GLU A 875 42.85 -27.83 22.61
N PRO A 876 42.98 -28.95 21.87
CA PRO A 876 44.16 -29.79 21.91
C PRO A 876 45.43 -28.98 21.63
N MET A 877 46.52 -29.29 22.34
CA MET A 877 47.81 -28.59 22.17
C MET A 877 48.29 -28.62 20.72
N ALA A 878 48.05 -29.72 20.00
CA ALA A 878 48.43 -29.89 18.60
C ALA A 878 47.74 -28.86 17.67
N HIS A 879 46.47 -28.52 17.93
CA HIS A 879 45.74 -27.52 17.14
C HIS A 879 46.28 -26.11 17.38
N LYS A 880 46.55 -25.74 18.64
CA LYS A 880 47.18 -24.46 18.98
C LYS A 880 48.56 -24.32 18.38
N LYS A 881 49.36 -25.38 18.43
CA LYS A 881 50.69 -25.43 17.80
C LYS A 881 50.58 -25.20 16.29
N LEU A 882 49.61 -25.85 15.63
CA LEU A 882 49.36 -25.69 14.21
C LEU A 882 48.94 -24.25 13.89
N GLN A 883 47.96 -23.69 14.60
CA GLN A 883 47.49 -22.30 14.43
C GLN A 883 48.64 -21.30 14.57
N LEU A 884 49.44 -21.41 15.64
CA LEU A 884 50.58 -20.52 15.88
C LEU A 884 51.71 -20.74 14.87
N SER A 885 51.96 -21.98 14.44
CA SER A 885 52.95 -22.26 13.39
C SER A 885 52.53 -21.66 12.05
N LEU A 886 51.23 -21.71 11.71
CA LEU A 886 50.67 -21.05 10.54
C LEU A 886 50.73 -19.53 10.69
N ALA A 887 50.41 -18.98 11.87
CA ALA A 887 50.55 -17.55 12.13
C ALA A 887 52.00 -17.08 11.92
N LYS A 888 52.98 -17.86 12.41
CA LYS A 888 54.40 -17.59 12.19
C LYS A 888 54.77 -17.64 10.70
N LEU A 889 54.31 -18.65 9.98
CA LEU A 889 54.54 -18.75 8.53
C LEU A 889 53.93 -17.58 7.75
N SER A 890 52.73 -17.15 8.12
CA SER A 890 52.07 -15.97 7.55
C SER A 890 52.91 -14.71 7.78
N ILE A 891 53.39 -14.48 9.01
CA ILE A 891 54.29 -13.35 9.30
C ILE A 891 55.58 -13.40 8.47
N LEU A 892 56.23 -14.57 8.40
CA LEU A 892 57.46 -14.75 7.64
C LEU A 892 57.27 -14.49 6.14
N SER A 893 56.07 -14.73 5.61
CA SER A 893 55.76 -14.50 4.19
C SER A 893 55.63 -13.01 3.81
N ILE A 894 55.48 -12.10 4.78
CA ILE A 894 55.34 -10.65 4.55
C ILE A 894 56.69 -10.01 4.20
N GLY A 895 57.80 -10.51 4.76
CA GLY A 895 59.16 -10.08 4.42
C GLY A 895 59.58 -8.66 4.86
N SER A 896 58.64 -7.79 5.26
CA SER A 896 58.92 -6.44 5.76
C SER A 896 58.71 -6.33 7.27
N SER A 897 59.76 -6.00 8.03
CA SER A 897 59.68 -5.82 9.48
C SER A 897 59.06 -4.46 9.85
N THR A 898 57.96 -4.49 10.60
CA THR A 898 57.40 -3.34 11.31
C THR A 898 57.39 -3.65 12.79
N ASN A 899 57.49 -2.64 13.67
CA ASN A 899 57.49 -2.86 15.12
C ASN A 899 56.27 -3.67 15.61
N LEU A 900 55.12 -3.54 14.94
CA LEU A 900 53.92 -4.33 15.23
C LEU A 900 54.10 -5.82 14.85
N LEU A 901 54.74 -6.08 13.71
CA LEU A 901 55.06 -7.43 13.26
C LEU A 901 56.02 -8.13 14.22
N ASP A 902 57.04 -7.39 14.67
CA ASP A 902 58.07 -7.90 15.57
C ASP A 902 57.46 -8.26 16.94
N ASN A 903 56.58 -7.41 17.47
CA ASN A 903 55.84 -7.70 18.72
C ASN A 903 54.93 -8.93 18.59
N LEU A 904 54.21 -9.07 17.46
CA LEU A 904 53.36 -10.24 17.22
C LEU A 904 54.19 -11.52 17.04
N MET A 905 55.31 -11.43 16.32
CA MET A 905 56.23 -12.55 16.11
C MET A 905 56.85 -13.03 17.42
N GLU A 906 57.28 -12.10 18.28
CA GLU A 906 57.79 -12.41 19.61
C GLU A 906 56.73 -13.10 20.46
N ASN A 907 55.49 -12.58 20.47
CA ASN A 907 54.38 -13.21 21.19
C ASN A 907 54.08 -14.65 20.68
N ILE A 908 54.06 -14.85 19.36
CA ILE A 908 53.85 -16.18 18.77
C ILE A 908 54.99 -17.14 19.15
N ASP A 909 56.23 -16.68 19.11
CA ASP A 909 57.41 -17.49 19.46
C ASP A 909 57.42 -17.88 20.93
N ILE A 910 57.03 -16.96 21.81
CA ILE A 910 56.84 -17.23 23.23
C ILE A 910 55.77 -18.31 23.41
N ASN A 911 54.58 -18.16 22.81
CA ASN A 911 53.52 -19.15 22.93
C ASN A 911 53.89 -20.53 22.34
N LEU A 912 54.62 -20.58 21.22
CA LEU A 912 55.15 -21.83 20.66
C LEU A 912 56.15 -22.49 21.61
N SER A 913 57.02 -21.70 22.25
CA SER A 913 57.99 -22.21 23.21
C SER A 913 57.30 -22.78 24.47
N LEU A 914 56.22 -22.15 24.93
CA LEU A 914 55.40 -22.64 26.04
C LEU A 914 54.72 -23.97 25.69
N ILE A 915 54.16 -24.09 24.48
CA ILE A 915 53.54 -25.35 24.03
C ILE A 915 54.60 -26.46 23.91
N ASN A 916 55.78 -26.17 23.38
CA ASN A 916 56.87 -27.17 23.30
C ASN A 916 57.31 -27.65 24.69
N LEU A 917 57.36 -26.75 25.69
CA LEU A 917 57.63 -27.15 27.08
C LEU A 917 56.51 -28.02 27.65
N GLN A 918 55.25 -27.67 27.40
CA GLN A 918 54.10 -28.49 27.81
C GLN A 918 54.11 -29.87 27.14
N GLU A 919 54.52 -29.99 25.88
CA GLU A 919 54.67 -31.27 25.17
C GLU A 919 55.76 -32.14 25.80
N ILE A 920 56.94 -31.57 26.09
CA ILE A 920 58.04 -32.29 26.75
C ILE A 920 57.57 -32.83 28.12
N LEU A 921 56.88 -31.99 28.90
CA LEU A 921 56.33 -32.40 30.20
C LEU A 921 55.26 -33.48 30.06
N ALA A 922 54.37 -33.36 29.07
CA ALA A 922 53.35 -34.36 28.80
C ALA A 922 53.98 -35.71 28.41
N GLU A 923 55.05 -35.70 27.61
CA GLU A 923 55.78 -36.90 27.24
C GLU A 923 56.48 -37.55 28.44
N GLU A 924 57.15 -36.77 29.28
CA GLU A 924 57.79 -37.26 30.50
C GLU A 924 56.78 -37.83 31.50
N LEU A 925 55.66 -37.13 31.72
CA LEU A 925 54.60 -37.59 32.62
C LEU A 925 53.85 -38.80 32.07
N SER A 926 53.64 -38.89 30.75
CA SER A 926 53.00 -40.05 30.11
C SER A 926 53.82 -41.34 30.25
N LYS A 927 55.15 -41.24 30.42
CA LYS A 927 56.01 -42.40 30.72
C LYS A 927 55.87 -42.88 32.17
N LEU A 928 55.45 -42.01 33.08
CA LEU A 928 55.37 -42.27 34.52
C LEU A 928 53.94 -42.60 35.00
N ILE A 929 52.93 -42.01 34.36
CA ILE A 929 51.52 -42.14 34.72
C ILE A 929 50.82 -42.96 33.64
N ILE A 930 50.66 -44.26 33.89
CA ILE A 930 50.05 -45.22 32.96
C ILE A 930 48.51 -45.16 33.05
N SER A 931 47.95 -44.79 34.20
CA SER A 931 46.51 -44.68 34.44
C SER A 931 46.15 -43.43 35.25
N LYS A 932 44.96 -42.87 35.02
CA LYS A 932 44.41 -41.74 35.81
C LYS A 932 44.34 -42.02 37.32
N LYS A 933 44.36 -43.31 37.72
CA LYS A 933 44.43 -43.72 39.14
C LYS A 933 45.81 -43.53 39.78
N ASP A 934 46.87 -43.39 38.99
CA ASP A 934 48.23 -43.18 39.50
C ASP A 934 48.51 -41.71 39.85
N ILE A 935 47.64 -40.78 39.42
CA ILE A 935 47.78 -39.34 39.69
C ILE A 935 47.83 -39.05 41.20
N SER A 936 47.01 -39.75 41.99
CA SER A 936 46.95 -39.56 43.45
C SER A 936 48.24 -39.97 44.19
N LYS A 937 49.20 -40.64 43.52
CA LYS A 937 50.52 -40.98 44.09
C LYS A 937 51.50 -39.80 44.04
N PHE A 938 51.28 -38.85 43.13
CA PHE A 938 52.15 -37.70 42.89
C PHE A 938 51.65 -36.41 43.59
N THR A 939 50.55 -36.50 44.32
CA THR A 939 49.86 -35.38 44.98
C THR A 939 49.65 -35.62 46.47
N GLN A 940 50.43 -36.53 47.08
CA GLN A 940 50.20 -36.96 48.47
C GLN A 940 50.66 -35.93 49.49
N SER A 941 51.72 -35.18 49.20
CA SER A 941 52.28 -34.16 50.10
C SER A 941 51.57 -32.80 50.03
N VAL A 942 50.60 -32.64 49.10
CA VAL A 942 49.99 -31.35 48.77
C VAL A 942 48.69 -31.14 49.56
N GLN A 943 48.48 -29.91 50.03
CA GLN A 943 47.25 -29.48 50.71
C GLN A 943 46.00 -29.72 49.84
N PRO A 944 44.82 -29.98 50.45
CA PRO A 944 43.68 -30.61 49.76
C PRO A 944 43.08 -29.80 48.60
N LEU A 945 43.04 -28.46 48.64
CA LEU A 945 42.50 -27.67 47.52
C LEU A 945 43.52 -27.52 46.39
N MET A 946 44.79 -27.26 46.71
CA MET A 946 45.87 -27.29 45.72
C MET A 946 46.02 -28.68 45.08
N LYS A 947 45.81 -29.75 45.83
CA LYS A 947 45.81 -31.13 45.35
C LYS A 947 44.75 -31.36 44.27
N LYS A 948 43.53 -30.91 44.50
CA LYS A 948 42.45 -31.03 43.51
C LYS A 948 42.76 -30.26 42.22
N SER A 949 43.26 -29.02 42.34
CA SER A 949 43.71 -28.19 41.20
C SER A 949 44.82 -28.88 40.39
N LEU A 950 45.76 -29.51 41.10
CA LEU A 950 46.88 -30.23 40.51
C LEU A 950 46.43 -31.52 39.80
N GLU A 951 45.51 -32.28 40.40
CA GLU A 951 44.93 -33.49 39.79
C GLU A 951 44.18 -33.15 38.49
N GLU A 952 43.34 -32.10 38.50
CA GLU A 952 42.65 -31.60 37.30
C GLU A 952 43.64 -31.14 36.21
N SER A 953 44.73 -30.47 36.61
CA SER A 953 45.78 -30.02 35.69
C SER A 953 46.57 -31.20 35.10
N LEU A 954 46.89 -32.21 35.89
CA LEU A 954 47.57 -33.43 35.43
C LEU A 954 46.70 -34.24 34.48
N GLU A 955 45.39 -34.34 34.73
CA GLU A 955 44.44 -34.94 33.79
C GLU A 955 44.41 -34.20 32.45
N ARG A 956 44.44 -32.87 32.46
CA ARG A 956 44.50 -32.06 31.23
C ARG A 956 45.80 -32.26 30.45
N VAL A 957 46.93 -32.42 31.13
CA VAL A 957 48.23 -32.73 30.50
C VAL A 957 48.20 -34.10 29.83
N LEU A 958 47.64 -35.12 30.51
CA LEU A 958 47.48 -36.47 29.95
C LEU A 958 46.55 -36.49 28.74
N ASP A 959 45.48 -35.70 28.78
CA ASP A 959 44.56 -35.49 27.65
C ASP A 959 45.18 -34.61 26.53
N ARG A 960 46.44 -34.14 26.67
CA ARG A 960 47.14 -33.21 25.75
C ARG A 960 46.36 -31.91 25.47
N LYS A 961 45.69 -31.37 26.48
CA LYS A 961 44.97 -30.09 26.44
C LYS A 961 45.84 -28.96 27.00
N SER A 962 45.78 -27.76 26.43
CA SER A 962 46.59 -26.65 26.92
C SER A 962 46.29 -26.31 28.38
N LEU A 963 47.35 -26.01 29.14
CA LEU A 963 47.25 -25.50 30.51
C LEU A 963 47.34 -23.97 30.52
N THR A 964 46.69 -23.34 31.51
CA THR A 964 46.97 -21.95 31.88
C THR A 964 48.39 -21.82 32.44
N ILE A 965 48.94 -20.61 32.42
CA ILE A 965 50.29 -20.34 32.92
C ILE A 965 50.42 -20.78 34.40
N THR A 966 49.41 -20.49 35.22
CA THR A 966 49.42 -20.83 36.64
C THR A 966 49.27 -22.33 36.89
N SER A 967 48.40 -23.01 36.16
CA SER A 967 48.32 -24.49 36.23
C SER A 967 49.63 -25.14 35.76
N LEU A 968 50.31 -24.59 34.74
CA LEU A 968 51.61 -25.08 34.31
C LEU A 968 52.68 -24.91 35.41
N LEU A 969 52.72 -23.75 36.05
CA LEU A 969 53.65 -23.50 37.16
C LEU A 969 53.32 -24.36 38.39
N GLU A 970 52.04 -24.59 38.68
CA GLU A 970 51.59 -25.53 39.73
C GLU A 970 52.06 -26.95 39.43
N VAL A 971 51.87 -27.44 38.20
CA VAL A 971 52.35 -28.76 37.77
C VAL A 971 53.88 -28.86 37.90
N LEU A 972 54.62 -27.84 37.46
CA LEU A 972 56.08 -27.84 37.53
C LEU A 972 56.63 -27.75 38.97
N THR A 973 55.93 -27.06 39.87
CA THR A 973 56.44 -26.80 41.22
C THR A 973 55.91 -27.77 42.28
N LEU A 974 54.70 -28.31 42.13
CA LEU A 974 54.03 -29.09 43.18
C LEU A 974 54.18 -30.60 43.05
N ILE A 975 54.46 -31.16 41.86
CA ILE A 975 54.60 -32.61 41.67
C ILE A 975 55.60 -33.23 42.68
N ASP A 976 55.20 -34.32 43.32
CA ASP A 976 56.04 -35.07 44.26
C ASP A 976 57.17 -35.84 43.55
N PRO A 977 58.42 -35.70 44.02
CA PRO A 977 59.61 -36.20 43.34
C PRO A 977 59.89 -37.66 43.70
N VAL A 978 59.16 -38.62 43.13
CA VAL A 978 59.53 -40.04 43.32
C VAL A 978 60.57 -40.50 42.29
N THR A 979 60.65 -39.87 41.12
CA THR A 979 61.58 -40.28 40.03
C THR A 979 62.07 -39.18 39.08
N ASN A 980 61.52 -37.95 39.15
CA ASN A 980 61.89 -36.86 38.24
C ASN A 980 62.88 -35.89 38.89
N SER A 981 63.87 -35.41 38.13
CA SER A 981 64.86 -34.43 38.63
C SER A 981 64.16 -33.11 38.95
N LEU A 982 63.83 -32.91 40.23
CA LEU A 982 63.20 -31.71 40.79
C LEU A 982 63.86 -30.41 40.29
N GLU A 983 65.18 -30.48 40.10
CA GLU A 983 66.01 -29.44 39.51
C GLU A 983 65.56 -28.99 38.12
N MET A 984 65.21 -29.94 37.24
CA MET A 984 64.78 -29.62 35.88
C MET A 984 63.39 -28.99 35.90
N ASN A 985 62.47 -29.45 36.74
CA ASN A 985 61.10 -28.91 36.78
C ASN A 985 61.07 -27.48 37.33
N CYS A 986 61.79 -27.20 38.42
CA CYS A 986 61.92 -25.83 38.93
C CYS A 986 62.68 -24.92 37.94
N TYR A 987 63.72 -25.43 37.28
CA TYR A 987 64.40 -24.69 36.21
C TYR A 987 63.46 -24.39 35.03
N HIS A 988 62.63 -25.35 34.60
CA HIS A 988 61.61 -25.12 33.56
C HIS A 988 60.56 -24.09 34.01
N ALA A 989 60.19 -24.05 35.29
CA ALA A 989 59.29 -23.02 35.83
C ALA A 989 59.91 -21.62 35.73
N PHE A 990 61.19 -21.47 36.08
CA PHE A 990 61.91 -20.20 35.88
C PHE A 990 62.11 -19.84 34.41
N LYS A 991 62.33 -20.84 33.55
CA LYS A 991 62.39 -20.63 32.10
C LYS A 991 61.06 -20.11 31.54
N VAL A 992 59.93 -20.64 32.00
CA VAL A 992 58.59 -20.13 31.66
C VAL A 992 58.44 -18.67 32.10
N LEU A 993 58.82 -18.35 33.34
CA LEU A 993 58.76 -16.97 33.84
C LEU A 993 59.67 -16.02 33.04
N ALA A 994 60.89 -16.43 32.70
CA ALA A 994 61.80 -15.63 31.87
C ALA A 994 61.22 -15.33 30.49
N LEU A 995 60.57 -16.32 29.85
CA LEU A 995 59.87 -16.16 28.57
C LEU A 995 58.65 -15.24 28.66
N LEU A 996 58.00 -15.18 29.83
CA LEU A 996 56.85 -14.28 30.04
C LEU A 996 57.29 -12.85 30.38
N TYR A 997 58.41 -12.67 31.06
CA TYR A 997 59.01 -11.35 31.31
C TYR A 997 59.47 -10.65 30.04
N THR A 998 59.81 -11.41 28.99
CA THR A 998 60.06 -10.85 27.65
C THR A 998 58.77 -10.51 26.91
N SER A 999 57.61 -10.99 27.36
CA SER A 999 56.32 -10.69 26.73
C SER A 999 55.71 -9.39 27.26
N ASN A 1000 55.22 -8.53 26.37
CA ASN A 1000 54.52 -7.28 26.75
C ASN A 1000 53.05 -7.49 27.19
N ASN A 1001 52.52 -8.72 27.11
CA ASN A 1001 51.08 -9.00 27.24
C ASN A 1001 50.65 -9.45 28.64
N THR A 1002 51.58 -9.69 29.57
CA THR A 1002 51.28 -10.15 30.93
C THR A 1002 51.50 -9.06 31.97
N VAL A 1003 50.59 -8.99 32.94
CA VAL A 1003 50.65 -7.99 34.01
C VAL A 1003 51.95 -8.18 34.84
N PRO A 1004 52.83 -7.17 34.96
CA PRO A 1004 54.10 -7.31 35.70
C PRO A 1004 53.93 -7.74 37.16
N TYR A 1005 52.84 -7.33 37.78
CA TYR A 1005 52.47 -7.73 39.13
C TYR A 1005 52.14 -9.22 39.24
N PHE A 1006 51.42 -9.79 38.26
CA PHE A 1006 51.11 -11.22 38.22
C PHE A 1006 52.39 -12.07 38.06
N LEU A 1007 53.30 -11.66 37.18
CA LEU A 1007 54.59 -12.35 37.00
C LEU A 1007 55.42 -12.33 38.28
N LYS A 1008 55.46 -11.18 38.96
CA LYS A 1008 56.14 -11.04 40.25
C LYS A 1008 55.58 -12.01 41.30
N GLU A 1009 54.27 -12.15 41.41
CA GLU A 1009 53.67 -13.07 42.39
C GLU A 1009 53.89 -14.54 42.01
N CYS A 1010 53.85 -14.89 40.72
CA CYS A 1010 54.20 -16.23 40.24
C CYS A 1010 55.67 -16.56 40.54
N GLU A 1011 56.58 -15.61 40.31
CA GLU A 1011 57.99 -15.75 40.61
C GLU A 1011 58.25 -15.95 42.11
N ASN A 1012 57.60 -15.14 42.96
CA ASN A 1012 57.66 -15.30 44.41
C ASN A 1012 57.21 -16.71 44.83
N LEU A 1013 56.13 -17.20 44.23
CA LEU A 1013 55.59 -18.54 44.52
C LEU A 1013 56.57 -19.65 44.11
N VAL A 1014 57.22 -19.54 42.93
CA VAL A 1014 58.25 -20.50 42.50
C VAL A 1014 59.45 -20.49 43.45
N TRP A 1015 59.94 -19.31 43.86
CA TRP A 1015 61.01 -19.18 44.84
C TRP A 1015 60.63 -19.77 46.20
N LYS A 1016 59.43 -19.46 46.70
CA LYS A 1016 58.91 -19.96 47.98
C LYS A 1016 58.87 -21.50 47.98
N ARG A 1017 58.29 -22.10 46.94
CA ARG A 1017 58.18 -23.57 46.83
C ARG A 1017 59.54 -24.24 46.62
N LEU A 1018 60.50 -23.59 45.97
CA LEU A 1018 61.87 -24.10 45.88
C LEU A 1018 62.53 -24.16 47.26
N LEU A 1019 62.40 -23.10 48.06
CA LEU A 1019 62.98 -23.03 49.40
C LEU A 1019 62.31 -24.01 50.38
N LEU A 1020 60.98 -24.18 50.31
CA LEU A 1020 60.24 -25.14 51.15
C LEU A 1020 60.63 -26.61 50.88
N LYS A 1021 61.06 -26.93 49.65
CA LYS A 1021 61.44 -28.30 49.25
C LYS A 1021 62.90 -28.64 49.55
N GLU A 1022 63.72 -27.68 49.96
CA GLU A 1022 65.13 -27.91 50.32
C GLU A 1022 65.23 -28.44 51.77
N ASP A 1023 66.11 -29.41 52.00
CA ASP A 1023 66.31 -30.01 53.32
C ASP A 1023 67.30 -29.18 54.15
N TRP A 1024 66.80 -28.07 54.72
CA TRP A 1024 67.60 -27.11 55.50
C TRP A 1024 68.26 -27.75 56.74
N SER A 1025 67.69 -28.84 57.27
CA SER A 1025 68.26 -29.58 58.41
C SER A 1025 69.64 -30.18 58.10
N LYS A 1026 69.90 -30.52 56.82
CA LYS A 1026 71.19 -31.03 56.35
C LYS A 1026 72.19 -29.91 56.04
N LEU A 1027 71.70 -28.72 55.71
CA LEU A 1027 72.50 -27.55 55.33
C LEU A 1027 72.98 -26.76 56.56
N SER A 1028 72.13 -26.57 57.56
CA SER A 1028 72.44 -25.76 58.77
C SER A 1028 73.37 -26.43 59.78
N ASN A 1029 73.58 -27.74 59.68
CA ASN A 1029 74.39 -28.52 60.61
C ASN A 1029 75.90 -28.41 60.26
N THR A 1030 76.43 -27.17 60.32
CA THR A 1030 77.78 -26.77 59.87
C THR A 1030 78.70 -26.28 60.99
N GLU A 1031 78.28 -26.28 62.25
CA GLU A 1031 79.16 -25.92 63.37
C GLU A 1031 80.42 -26.83 63.38
N ASN A 1032 81.61 -26.21 63.33
CA ASN A 1032 82.95 -26.82 63.29
C ASN A 1032 83.37 -27.58 62.01
N LYS A 1033 82.83 -27.26 60.82
CA LYS A 1033 83.24 -27.88 59.53
C LYS A 1033 84.06 -26.94 58.63
N SER A 1034 84.90 -27.48 57.74
CA SER A 1034 85.82 -26.70 56.89
C SER A 1034 85.12 -25.96 55.74
N GLU A 1035 85.68 -24.82 55.29
CA GLU A 1035 85.17 -24.04 54.13
C GLU A 1035 85.03 -24.90 52.85
N SER A 1036 85.91 -25.88 52.65
CA SER A 1036 85.82 -26.85 51.54
C SER A 1036 84.58 -27.75 51.60
N TYR A 1037 84.17 -28.15 52.80
CA TYR A 1037 82.99 -29.01 53.02
C TYR A 1037 81.69 -28.21 52.81
N VAL A 1038 81.68 -26.94 53.21
CA VAL A 1038 80.56 -26.01 52.95
C VAL A 1038 80.41 -25.77 51.44
N SER A 1039 81.50 -25.57 50.71
CA SER A 1039 81.48 -25.43 49.24
C SER A 1039 80.97 -26.70 48.53
N GLU A 1040 81.38 -27.89 48.97
CA GLU A 1040 80.89 -29.16 48.41
C GLU A 1040 79.40 -29.41 48.72
N LEU A 1041 78.91 -28.95 49.88
CA LEU A 1041 77.48 -28.94 50.23
C LEU A 1041 76.68 -27.93 49.40
N LEU A 1042 77.26 -26.75 49.14
CA LEU A 1042 76.69 -25.74 48.24
C LEU A 1042 76.60 -26.26 46.81
N GLU A 1043 77.55 -27.05 46.31
CA GLU A 1043 77.43 -27.71 45.00
C GLU A 1043 76.39 -28.85 45.00
N LYS A 1044 76.08 -29.39 46.18
CA LYS A 1044 75.12 -30.48 46.37
C LYS A 1044 73.67 -30.01 46.55
N SER A 1045 73.43 -28.74 46.92
CA SER A 1045 72.08 -28.20 47.13
C SER A 1045 71.34 -27.98 45.82
N SER A 1046 70.03 -28.23 45.82
CA SER A 1046 69.21 -28.06 44.60
C SER A 1046 69.07 -26.57 44.27
N PHE A 1047 68.92 -25.74 45.30
CA PHE A 1047 68.88 -24.27 45.20
C PHE A 1047 70.11 -23.68 44.49
N SER A 1048 71.33 -24.06 44.88
CA SER A 1048 72.57 -23.55 44.29
C SER A 1048 72.78 -24.00 42.85
N ARG A 1049 72.47 -25.26 42.51
CA ARG A 1049 72.53 -25.76 41.13
C ARG A 1049 71.58 -25.02 40.20
N ILE A 1050 70.37 -24.71 40.68
CA ILE A 1050 69.40 -23.93 39.90
C ILE A 1050 69.92 -22.51 39.69
N ILE A 1051 70.40 -21.83 40.74
CA ILE A 1051 70.99 -20.49 40.60
C ILE A 1051 72.14 -20.50 39.60
N LYS A 1052 73.07 -21.46 39.69
CA LYS A 1052 74.17 -21.61 38.74
C LYS A 1052 73.67 -21.76 37.30
N ARG A 1053 72.59 -22.53 37.07
CA ARG A 1053 71.96 -22.64 35.76
C ARG A 1053 71.30 -21.34 35.31
N LEU A 1054 70.58 -20.64 36.19
CA LEU A 1054 69.94 -19.36 35.86
C LEU A 1054 70.98 -18.28 35.50
N VAL A 1055 72.13 -18.26 36.19
CA VAL A 1055 73.26 -17.37 35.89
C VAL A 1055 73.93 -17.75 34.57
N ASN A 1056 74.21 -19.05 34.34
CA ASN A 1056 74.82 -19.52 33.09
C ASN A 1056 73.96 -19.22 31.84
N HIS A 1057 72.64 -19.24 32.00
CA HIS A 1057 71.69 -18.88 30.94
C HIS A 1057 71.40 -17.38 30.84
N GLY A 1058 72.01 -16.56 31.70
CA GLY A 1058 71.87 -15.10 31.68
C GLY A 1058 70.53 -14.58 32.22
N TYR A 1059 69.72 -15.41 32.87
CA TYR A 1059 68.46 -14.97 33.49
C TYR A 1059 68.68 -14.16 34.76
N ILE A 1060 69.78 -14.43 35.47
CA ILE A 1060 70.25 -13.66 36.62
C ILE A 1060 71.63 -13.07 36.30
N ASN A 1061 71.74 -11.75 36.36
CA ASN A 1061 72.98 -11.03 36.13
C ASN A 1061 73.65 -10.72 37.48
N THR A 1062 74.80 -11.36 37.73
CA THR A 1062 75.56 -11.20 38.99
C THR A 1062 76.23 -9.83 39.11
N LYS A 1063 76.51 -9.16 37.98
CA LYS A 1063 77.20 -7.86 37.92
C LYS A 1063 76.25 -6.67 37.96
N ASN A 1064 75.10 -6.76 37.27
CA ASN A 1064 74.08 -5.72 37.27
C ASN A 1064 72.71 -6.30 37.68
N PRO A 1065 72.31 -6.18 38.95
CA PRO A 1065 71.04 -6.72 39.44
C PRO A 1065 69.82 -6.18 38.69
N ALA A 1066 69.88 -4.94 38.18
CA ALA A 1066 68.79 -4.29 37.46
C ALA A 1066 68.55 -4.87 36.05
N GLU A 1067 69.54 -5.57 35.48
CA GLU A 1067 69.44 -6.23 34.17
C GLU A 1067 69.03 -7.72 34.29
N SER A 1068 68.74 -8.20 35.50
CA SER A 1068 68.29 -9.59 35.69
C SER A 1068 66.82 -9.73 35.29
N VAL A 1069 66.52 -10.69 34.42
CA VAL A 1069 65.14 -11.01 34.00
C VAL A 1069 64.37 -11.65 35.15
N ILE A 1070 65.04 -12.50 35.93
CA ILE A 1070 64.51 -13.09 37.17
C ILE A 1070 65.18 -12.35 38.34
N LYS A 1071 64.42 -12.05 39.39
CA LYS A 1071 64.96 -11.35 40.54
C LYS A 1071 66.06 -12.14 41.19
N ARG A 1072 67.13 -11.41 41.50
CA ARG A 1072 68.23 -11.91 42.31
C ARG A 1072 67.72 -12.31 43.70
N PRO A 1073 68.00 -13.54 44.16
CA PRO A 1073 67.77 -13.93 45.55
C PRO A 1073 68.53 -13.00 46.52
N SER A 1074 67.81 -12.43 47.47
CA SER A 1074 68.36 -11.53 48.50
C SER A 1074 67.54 -11.62 49.80
N ALA A 1075 68.09 -11.09 50.89
CA ALA A 1075 67.34 -10.95 52.15
C ALA A 1075 66.05 -10.14 51.98
N GLU A 1076 66.01 -9.18 51.04
CA GLU A 1076 64.81 -8.41 50.71
C GLU A 1076 63.77 -9.26 49.95
N LEU A 1077 64.21 -10.13 49.04
CA LEU A 1077 63.32 -11.07 48.36
C LEU A 1077 62.68 -12.01 49.40
N LEU A 1078 63.45 -12.58 50.32
CA LEU A 1078 62.95 -13.44 51.39
C LEU A 1078 61.86 -12.77 52.24
N LYS A 1079 62.05 -11.49 52.59
CA LYS A 1079 61.00 -10.71 53.29
C LYS A 1079 59.72 -10.59 52.46
N SER A 1080 59.84 -10.47 51.13
CA SER A 1080 58.67 -10.42 50.24
C SER A 1080 57.97 -11.78 50.07
N LEU A 1081 58.68 -12.90 50.28
CA LEU A 1081 58.11 -14.27 50.21
C LEU A 1081 57.28 -14.64 51.45
N ILE A 1082 57.55 -14.02 52.60
CA ILE A 1082 56.92 -14.30 53.91
C ILE A 1082 55.62 -13.48 54.12
N LYS A 1083 55.17 -12.73 53.11
CA LYS A 1083 53.95 -11.92 53.17
C LYS A 1083 52.68 -12.80 53.22
N GLU A 1084 51.64 -12.31 53.90
CA GLU A 1084 50.28 -12.82 53.77
C GLU A 1084 49.63 -12.36 52.44
N TYR A 1085 49.08 -13.32 51.70
CA TYR A 1085 48.33 -13.08 50.48
C TYR A 1085 46.92 -12.56 50.80
N SER A 1086 46.55 -11.49 50.12
CA SER A 1086 45.18 -10.98 50.05
C SER A 1086 44.32 -11.80 49.09
N LEU A 1087 42.99 -11.68 49.21
CA LEU A 1087 42.07 -12.39 48.32
C LEU A 1087 42.21 -11.93 46.86
N ASN A 1088 42.52 -10.65 46.63
CA ASN A 1088 42.75 -10.11 45.29
C ASN A 1088 44.03 -10.65 44.66
N GLU A 1089 45.10 -10.85 45.44
CA GLU A 1089 46.32 -11.49 44.95
C GLU A 1089 46.07 -12.94 44.51
N ILE A 1090 45.24 -13.69 45.24
CA ILE A 1090 44.83 -15.04 44.84
C ILE A 1090 43.96 -15.02 43.59
N ARG A 1091 43.06 -14.03 43.44
CA ARG A 1091 42.28 -13.84 42.20
C ARG A 1091 43.18 -13.57 41.00
N VAL A 1092 44.19 -12.72 41.16
CA VAL A 1092 45.20 -12.42 40.12
C VAL A 1092 45.97 -13.68 39.75
N LEU A 1093 46.38 -14.50 40.73
CA LEU A 1093 47.03 -15.79 40.47
C LEU A 1093 46.11 -16.80 39.78
N ARG A 1094 44.80 -16.79 40.05
CA ARG A 1094 43.86 -17.73 39.43
C ARG A 1094 43.36 -17.28 38.05
N SER A 1095 43.45 -16.01 37.69
CA SER A 1095 43.03 -15.52 36.36
C SER A 1095 43.95 -15.94 35.22
N GLY A 1096 45.15 -16.46 35.52
CA GLY A 1096 46.08 -17.03 34.53
C GLY A 1096 46.86 -16.01 33.70
N ASN A 1097 46.28 -14.83 33.46
CA ASN A 1097 46.88 -13.75 32.65
C ASN A 1097 47.02 -12.42 33.43
N GLY A 1098 46.63 -12.39 34.70
CA GLY A 1098 46.73 -11.21 35.57
C GLY A 1098 45.62 -10.17 35.41
N ILE A 1099 44.70 -10.34 34.45
CA ILE A 1099 43.52 -9.50 34.25
C ILE A 1099 42.39 -10.07 35.12
N VAL A 1100 41.89 -9.27 36.07
CA VAL A 1100 40.75 -9.63 36.91
C VAL A 1100 39.59 -8.74 36.51
N ASN A 1101 38.52 -9.31 35.98
CA ASN A 1101 37.29 -8.55 35.75
C ASN A 1101 36.69 -8.23 37.12
N GLU A 1102 36.64 -6.94 37.49
CA GLU A 1102 36.13 -6.47 38.79
C GLU A 1102 34.62 -6.68 38.99
N TYR A 1103 33.91 -7.24 38.01
CA TYR A 1103 32.46 -7.38 38.05
C TYR A 1103 32.00 -8.66 38.76
N ASP A 1104 31.32 -8.42 39.89
CA ASP A 1104 30.29 -9.23 40.55
C ASP A 1104 30.61 -10.70 40.86
N TYR A 1105 31.35 -10.92 41.94
CA TYR A 1105 31.15 -12.11 42.75
C TYR A 1105 30.61 -11.70 44.11
N GLU A 1106 29.34 -11.98 44.37
CA GLU A 1106 28.76 -11.89 45.71
C GLU A 1106 29.66 -12.62 46.72
N ASP A 1107 29.86 -12.02 47.89
CA ASP A 1107 30.81 -12.47 48.92
C ASP A 1107 30.54 -13.92 49.42
N ASP A 1108 29.33 -14.42 49.13
CA ASP A 1108 28.79 -15.72 49.52
C ASP A 1108 28.81 -16.81 48.42
N SER A 1109 29.23 -16.48 47.20
CA SER A 1109 29.36 -17.45 46.11
C SER A 1109 30.32 -18.61 46.46
N GLU A 1110 30.02 -19.82 46.00
CA GLU A 1110 30.87 -21.00 46.23
C GLU A 1110 32.31 -20.78 45.73
N GLU A 1111 32.48 -19.96 44.68
CA GLU A 1111 33.77 -19.63 44.10
C GLU A 1111 34.60 -18.71 45.01
N ASN A 1112 33.99 -17.69 45.63
CA ASN A 1112 34.66 -16.88 46.64
C ASN A 1112 35.04 -17.68 47.89
N LYS A 1113 34.22 -18.67 48.29
CA LYS A 1113 34.55 -19.58 49.41
C LYS A 1113 35.77 -20.45 49.08
N LYS A 1114 35.86 -20.98 47.85
CA LYS A 1114 37.05 -21.72 47.36
C LYS A 1114 38.29 -20.82 47.31
N LEU A 1115 38.17 -19.57 46.86
CA LEU A 1115 39.28 -18.62 46.83
C LEU A 1115 39.78 -18.23 48.23
N LYS A 1116 38.88 -18.05 49.20
CA LYS A 1116 39.23 -17.79 50.61
C LYS A 1116 40.01 -18.97 51.21
N ALA A 1117 39.55 -20.20 50.98
CA ALA A 1117 40.25 -21.39 51.48
C ALA A 1117 41.60 -21.63 50.78
N LEU A 1118 41.71 -21.34 49.48
CA LEU A 1118 43.00 -21.36 48.76
C LEU A 1118 43.98 -20.32 49.30
N ARG A 1119 43.51 -19.11 49.63
CA ARG A 1119 44.33 -18.06 50.26
C ARG A 1119 44.94 -18.56 51.56
N ASP A 1120 44.16 -19.26 52.38
CA ASP A 1120 44.62 -19.77 53.66
C ASP A 1120 45.70 -20.87 53.47
N GLU A 1121 45.58 -21.73 52.46
CA GLU A 1121 46.63 -22.70 52.09
C GLU A 1121 47.92 -21.99 51.61
N TYR A 1122 47.82 -20.94 50.79
CA TYR A 1122 48.98 -20.15 50.35
C TYR A 1122 49.67 -19.41 51.51
N ASN A 1123 48.90 -18.93 52.48
CA ASN A 1123 49.40 -18.30 53.70
C ASN A 1123 50.07 -19.32 54.63
N ASN A 1124 49.59 -20.57 54.65
CA ASN A 1124 50.25 -21.64 55.39
C ASN A 1124 51.65 -21.94 54.82
N GLU A 1125 51.82 -22.01 53.49
CA GLU A 1125 53.16 -22.11 52.87
C GLU A 1125 54.07 -20.95 53.29
N SER A 1126 53.55 -19.73 53.40
CA SER A 1126 54.33 -18.56 53.85
C SER A 1126 54.72 -18.64 55.33
N ALA A 1127 53.84 -19.19 56.18
CA ALA A 1127 54.10 -19.41 57.60
C ALA A 1127 55.15 -20.53 57.82
N GLU A 1128 55.08 -21.61 57.05
CA GLU A 1128 56.08 -22.69 57.04
C GLU A 1128 57.45 -22.17 56.61
N LEU A 1129 57.52 -21.34 55.55
CA LEU A 1129 58.77 -20.73 55.14
C LEU A 1129 59.32 -19.79 56.22
N LYS A 1130 58.46 -19.01 56.88
CA LYS A 1130 58.87 -18.13 57.97
C LYS A 1130 59.52 -18.91 59.13
N ALA A 1131 58.91 -20.03 59.53
CA ALA A 1131 59.46 -20.88 60.57
C ALA A 1131 60.86 -21.41 60.18
N LEU A 1132 61.04 -21.86 58.93
CA LEU A 1132 62.34 -22.31 58.44
C LEU A 1132 63.39 -21.19 58.35
N VAL A 1133 62.98 -19.98 57.93
CA VAL A 1133 63.89 -18.83 57.84
C VAL A 1133 64.38 -18.40 59.22
N ASP A 1134 63.48 -18.39 60.22
CA ASP A 1134 63.81 -18.06 61.60
C ASP A 1134 64.65 -19.16 62.29
N GLU A 1135 64.44 -20.43 61.94
CA GLU A 1135 65.16 -21.58 62.53
C GLU A 1135 66.58 -21.78 61.95
N TYR A 1136 66.78 -21.51 60.66
CA TYR A 1136 68.01 -21.89 59.93
C TYR A 1136 68.80 -20.74 59.31
N GLU A 1137 68.50 -19.48 59.64
CA GLU A 1137 69.21 -18.29 59.13
C GLU A 1137 69.36 -18.30 57.59
N ILE A 1138 68.27 -18.67 56.89
CA ILE A 1138 68.28 -18.91 55.42
C ILE A 1138 68.78 -17.69 54.63
N ALA A 1139 68.62 -16.46 55.15
CA ALA A 1139 69.09 -15.25 54.50
C ALA A 1139 70.62 -15.26 54.25
N ASP A 1140 71.39 -15.71 55.23
CA ASP A 1140 72.85 -15.74 55.16
C ASP A 1140 73.31 -16.83 54.17
N TRP A 1141 72.57 -17.94 54.09
CA TRP A 1141 72.79 -18.99 53.10
C TRP A 1141 72.51 -18.51 51.68
N VAL A 1142 71.42 -17.77 51.45
CA VAL A 1142 71.08 -17.22 50.13
C VAL A 1142 72.15 -16.24 49.65
N GLU A 1143 72.66 -15.38 50.54
CA GLU A 1143 73.74 -14.44 50.22
C GLU A 1143 75.06 -15.17 49.95
N THR A 1144 75.38 -16.21 50.72
CA THR A 1144 76.58 -17.03 50.52
C THR A 1144 76.56 -17.77 49.18
N VAL A 1145 75.43 -18.36 48.80
CA VAL A 1145 75.25 -19.00 47.49
C VAL A 1145 75.44 -17.98 46.37
N MET A 1146 74.85 -16.80 46.48
CA MET A 1146 74.98 -15.74 45.47
C MET A 1146 76.37 -15.11 45.40
N PHE A 1147 77.15 -15.10 46.49
CA PHE A 1147 78.53 -14.63 46.49
C PHE A 1147 79.50 -15.66 45.89
N SER A 1148 79.12 -16.95 45.92
CA SER A 1148 79.90 -18.05 45.36
C SER A 1148 79.82 -18.20 43.83
N GLN A 1149 78.77 -17.63 43.21
CA GLN A 1149 78.51 -17.67 41.76
C GLN A 1149 78.95 -16.36 41.10
#